data_AF-A0A812R0X9-F1
#
_entry.id   AF-A0A812R0X9-F1
#
_cell.length_a   1.000
_cell.length_b   1.000
_cell.length_c   1.000
_cell.angle_alpha   90.00
_cell.angle_beta   90.00
_cell.angle_gamma   90.00
#
_symmetry.space_group_name_H-M   'P 1'
#
loop_
_entity.id
_entity.type
_entity.pdbx_description
1 polymer ?
#
loop_
_entity_poly.entity_id
_entity_poly.type
_entity_poly.pdbx_seq_one_letter_code
_entity_poly.pdbx_strand_id
1 'polypeptide(L)'
;MSKNCHRKCEHGPASWPQLHSFSTGLQGSPDLKAAKEVASFLGTVHHEYVFTVEEALDALPDVIYHLETFDVTTVRASTPMYLMARRIRASGVKMVLSGEGADEIFGGYLYFHKAPNAAEFHAENCRKIEQLHLYDCLRANKAMMAWGVEARVPFLDRKFMEVAMGFNPVQKMCRDEAGNPRTEKWILRKAFDLPSERSYLPQEVLWRQKEQFSDGVGYSWIDSIKAHAEKVVSDQQMSTAPHRFPVKTPRTKEAYMFRQFFAKHFGENSAAAGCVGWQDSIACSSEVALKWDKAFQGRADASGRAVAGVHVQAYDKSYQTASQSPAPKKPVKAQAHRLKEEVVTVLRGLAALKEQVKNADDLTGEPETEKMRVEIDEVLKRQTEILEDMVKSTESFPRRWAQFELNTSQRMMKREAEPGIQDTFNDAQEMLRLESLKAWVTAMPGSPCSFPGIGKTMSRRRISTAATLLLRSNCWDTTVQAYRFHIVLLVSEELTNARAVGLVERTRLFGNLNAYAYYFAELLVGTPPQAASVIVDTGSALCGFPCVGCSHCGNHLDPLFDMKASSTSRTLPCGPDCTRCDAAGCGYLESYSEGSSISGLWFRDLVMLNGSDADNHPVEASLGCHMDERKLFYTQKVNGIFGLAPHGITGRSNVLKDLFKDKAHVNTAVFAICLAEWGGELSVGGYDSRYAALGSHMQWLPLHHTGYYGVELKSIMFDTHVVGSSEEFKGRTVVDSGTTFTYFPAKVFHALRESIIATCQGSRCGAKPVGNDCWLLPTGSRPAKFAPIFLTFSGGSGQDDISVRWPAQSYLFRRGMRGVDGFEAWCMAFASNGASPETVLGISFFMYKNLVFDTTSSKLGVEDANCPQHHHSAQVGMETFSSNDNPAVEEHLQQGGMRHLGLVLGCVGVVLLLISLGMFACAFLSTEEENDSTDNLL
;
A
#
# COMPACT_ATOMS: atom_id res chain seq x y z
N MET A 1 -33.67 -1.17 -22.93
CA MET A 1 -34.59 -1.52 -21.82
C MET A 1 -35.11 -0.21 -21.24
N SER A 2 -36.24 0.25 -21.76
CA SER A 2 -37.14 1.22 -21.14
C SER A 2 -38.43 0.45 -20.92
N LYS A 3 -38.87 0.36 -19.65
CA LYS A 3 -40.29 0.24 -19.26
C LYS A 3 -40.58 0.13 -17.76
N ASN A 4 -39.61 -0.18 -16.88
CA ASN A 4 -39.92 -0.42 -15.46
C ASN A 4 -39.07 0.39 -14.46
N CYS A 5 -39.00 1.72 -14.58
CA CYS A 5 -38.50 2.58 -13.50
C CYS A 5 -39.57 3.60 -13.09
N HIS A 6 -40.68 3.09 -12.56
CA HIS A 6 -41.63 3.86 -11.77
C HIS A 6 -41.85 3.15 -10.43
N ARG A 7 -40.86 3.22 -9.54
CA ARG A 7 -41.14 3.10 -8.10
C ARG A 7 -41.45 4.50 -7.61
N LYS A 8 -42.71 4.74 -7.24
CA LYS A 8 -43.10 5.90 -6.44
C LYS A 8 -42.27 5.87 -5.16
N CYS A 9 -41.40 6.86 -4.97
CA CYS A 9 -40.78 7.11 -3.68
C CYS A 9 -41.88 7.58 -2.72
N GLU A 10 -42.26 6.73 -1.78
CA GLU A 10 -43.09 7.17 -0.65
C GLU A 10 -42.27 8.07 0.27
N HIS A 11 -42.93 9.16 0.68
CA HIS A 11 -42.33 10.33 1.29
C HIS A 11 -41.81 10.07 2.71
N GLY A 12 -40.49 10.02 2.85
CA GLY A 12 -39.74 10.31 4.09
C GLY A 12 -38.92 11.60 3.92
N PRO A 13 -38.52 12.30 5.01
CA PRO A 13 -38.15 13.72 4.97
C PRO A 13 -36.78 14.08 4.35
N ALA A 14 -36.18 13.25 3.48
CA ALA A 14 -35.02 13.63 2.65
C ALA A 14 -34.73 12.65 1.48
N SER A 15 -35.73 12.13 0.76
CA SER A 15 -35.46 11.34 -0.46
C SER A 15 -35.32 12.27 -1.67
N TRP A 16 -34.19 12.25 -2.38
CA TRP A 16 -34.05 12.84 -3.72
C TRP A 16 -34.55 11.82 -4.76
N PRO A 17 -35.76 11.97 -5.33
CA PRO A 17 -36.38 10.93 -6.17
C PRO A 17 -35.80 10.85 -7.59
N GLN A 18 -34.90 11.77 -7.95
CA GLN A 18 -34.31 11.93 -9.28
C GLN A 18 -32.81 12.17 -9.15
N LEU A 19 -32.00 11.86 -10.17
CA LEU A 19 -30.55 12.08 -10.12
C LEU A 19 -30.23 13.58 -10.25
N HIS A 20 -29.36 14.08 -9.38
CA HIS A 20 -28.87 15.46 -9.39
C HIS A 20 -27.49 15.51 -10.06
N SER A 21 -27.29 16.50 -10.92
CA SER A 21 -26.00 16.76 -11.56
C SER A 21 -25.57 18.20 -11.31
N PHE A 22 -24.26 18.42 -11.16
CA PHE A 22 -23.69 19.71 -10.80
C PHE A 22 -22.62 20.11 -11.81
N SER A 23 -22.59 21.39 -12.18
CA SER A 23 -21.55 21.98 -13.03
C SER A 23 -21.12 23.34 -12.47
N THR A 24 -19.92 23.78 -12.82
CA THR A 24 -19.38 25.08 -12.42
C THR A 24 -18.60 25.71 -13.55
N GLY A 25 -18.65 27.04 -13.66
CA GLY A 25 -17.96 27.77 -14.71
C GLY A 25 -18.21 29.27 -14.64
N LEU A 26 -17.45 30.03 -15.42
CA LEU A 26 -17.77 31.41 -15.76
C LEU A 26 -18.95 31.44 -16.73
N GLN A 27 -19.63 32.59 -16.80
CA GLN A 27 -20.77 32.78 -17.68
C GLN A 27 -20.40 32.43 -19.14
N GLY A 28 -21.16 31.49 -19.73
CA GLY A 28 -20.96 31.06 -21.12
C GLY A 28 -19.77 30.12 -21.35
N SER A 29 -19.23 29.49 -20.31
CA SER A 29 -18.11 28.57 -20.48
C SER A 29 -18.48 27.29 -21.28
N PRO A 30 -17.50 26.65 -21.95
CA PRO A 30 -17.75 25.43 -22.71
C PRO A 30 -18.34 24.28 -21.90
N ASP A 31 -17.87 24.08 -20.66
CA ASP A 31 -18.34 22.96 -19.84
C ASP A 31 -19.76 23.18 -19.31
N LEU A 32 -20.19 24.41 -19.03
CA LEU A 32 -21.59 24.67 -18.66
C LEU A 32 -22.55 24.30 -19.79
N LYS A 33 -22.21 24.70 -21.04
CA LYS A 33 -23.01 24.33 -22.21
C LYS A 33 -23.13 22.83 -22.38
N ALA A 34 -22.01 22.10 -22.33
CA ALA A 34 -21.99 20.65 -22.50
C ALA A 34 -22.69 19.91 -21.35
N ALA A 35 -22.50 20.36 -20.10
CA ALA A 35 -23.15 19.77 -18.93
C ALA A 35 -24.68 19.90 -19.01
N LYS A 36 -25.18 21.06 -19.44
CA LYS A 36 -26.62 21.29 -19.64
C LYS A 36 -27.21 20.39 -20.72
N GLU A 37 -26.47 20.16 -21.80
CA GLU A 37 -26.89 19.28 -22.89
C GLU A 37 -26.99 17.81 -22.42
N VAL A 38 -25.96 17.31 -21.73
CA VAL A 38 -25.96 15.97 -21.13
C VAL A 38 -27.07 15.83 -20.10
N ALA A 39 -27.26 16.82 -19.24
CA ALA A 39 -28.30 16.79 -18.23
C ALA A 39 -29.71 16.77 -18.82
N SER A 40 -29.92 17.50 -19.92
CA SER A 40 -31.18 17.52 -20.68
C SER A 40 -31.43 16.16 -21.34
N PHE A 41 -30.39 15.56 -21.92
CA PHE A 41 -30.45 14.23 -22.54
C PHE A 41 -30.78 13.13 -21.52
N LEU A 42 -30.15 13.17 -20.33
CA LEU A 42 -30.32 12.18 -19.27
C LEU A 42 -31.55 12.45 -18.37
N GLY A 43 -32.17 13.63 -18.48
CA GLY A 43 -33.30 14.02 -17.63
C GLY A 43 -32.91 14.16 -16.15
N THR A 44 -31.69 14.64 -15.84
CA THR A 44 -31.27 14.89 -14.45
C THR A 44 -31.74 16.25 -13.96
N VAL A 45 -31.91 16.42 -12.64
CA VAL A 45 -32.06 17.76 -12.03
C VAL A 45 -30.69 18.44 -12.04
N HIS A 46 -30.48 19.34 -13.00
CA HIS A 46 -29.19 20.01 -13.20
C HIS A 46 -29.05 21.28 -12.36
N HIS A 47 -27.93 21.40 -11.66
CA HIS A 47 -27.53 22.57 -10.89
C HIS A 47 -26.31 23.20 -11.55
N GLU A 48 -26.53 24.34 -12.19
CA GLU A 48 -25.48 25.11 -12.85
C GLU A 48 -24.99 26.21 -11.90
N TYR A 49 -23.69 26.21 -11.57
CA TYR A 49 -23.10 27.22 -10.70
C TYR A 49 -22.16 28.14 -11.46
N VAL A 50 -22.67 29.34 -11.75
CA VAL A 50 -21.85 30.42 -12.30
C VAL A 50 -21.13 31.14 -11.15
N PHE A 51 -19.81 31.34 -11.30
CA PHE A 51 -18.98 32.16 -10.40
C PHE A 51 -18.36 33.35 -11.16
N THR A 52 -17.90 34.37 -10.43
CA THR A 52 -17.16 35.51 -11.03
C THR A 52 -15.66 35.37 -10.84
N VAL A 53 -14.89 36.08 -11.67
CA VAL A 53 -13.41 36.10 -11.56
C VAL A 53 -12.98 36.60 -10.19
N GLU A 54 -13.66 37.61 -9.65
CA GLU A 54 -13.39 38.17 -8.33
C GLU A 54 -13.62 37.15 -7.22
N GLU A 55 -14.77 36.44 -7.23
CA GLU A 55 -15.06 35.37 -6.26
C GLU A 55 -13.96 34.30 -6.27
N ALA A 56 -13.45 33.95 -7.46
CA ALA A 56 -12.41 32.95 -7.60
C ALA A 56 -11.02 33.46 -7.19
N LEU A 57 -10.68 34.73 -7.45
CA LEU A 57 -9.44 35.34 -6.96
C LEU A 57 -9.43 35.45 -5.43
N ASP A 58 -10.54 35.87 -4.83
CA ASP A 58 -10.67 36.02 -3.38
C ASP A 58 -10.56 34.67 -2.64
N ALA A 59 -11.01 33.58 -3.28
CA ALA A 59 -10.92 32.23 -2.71
C ALA A 59 -9.49 31.62 -2.75
N LEU A 60 -8.54 32.19 -3.51
CA LEU A 60 -7.22 31.59 -3.71
C LEU A 60 -6.45 31.28 -2.41
N PRO A 61 -6.40 32.17 -1.40
CA PRO A 61 -5.71 31.87 -0.14
C PRO A 61 -6.32 30.66 0.59
N ASP A 62 -7.65 30.60 0.69
CA ASP A 62 -8.36 29.50 1.35
C ASP A 62 -8.18 28.19 0.60
N VAL A 63 -8.25 28.23 -0.74
CA VAL A 63 -7.98 27.07 -1.60
C VAL A 63 -6.57 26.55 -1.36
N ILE A 64 -5.55 27.42 -1.36
CA ILE A 64 -4.15 27.02 -1.12
C ILE A 64 -3.97 26.45 0.29
N TYR A 65 -4.63 27.03 1.29
CA TYR A 65 -4.64 26.49 2.65
C TYR A 65 -5.21 25.07 2.67
N HIS A 66 -6.42 24.85 2.14
CA HIS A 66 -7.06 23.54 2.18
C HIS A 66 -6.32 22.48 1.35
N LEU A 67 -5.78 22.86 0.18
CA LEU A 67 -5.05 21.94 -0.68
C LEU A 67 -3.65 21.62 -0.15
N GLU A 68 -3.07 22.51 0.66
CA GLU A 68 -1.67 22.46 1.10
C GLU A 68 -0.71 22.39 -0.10
N THR A 69 -0.96 23.17 -1.15
CA THR A 69 -0.14 23.19 -2.37
C THR A 69 -0.06 24.59 -2.97
N PHE A 70 1.05 24.87 -3.66
CA PHE A 70 1.23 26.05 -4.51
C PHE A 70 1.45 25.65 -5.98
N ASP A 71 1.18 24.40 -6.34
CA ASP A 71 1.21 23.94 -7.73
C ASP A 71 0.15 24.68 -8.56
N VAL A 72 0.59 25.32 -9.64
CA VAL A 72 -0.26 26.23 -10.44
C VAL A 72 -1.44 25.50 -11.05
N THR A 73 -1.21 24.31 -11.62
CA THR A 73 -2.24 23.52 -12.30
C THR A 73 -3.31 23.07 -11.32
N THR A 74 -2.87 22.55 -10.18
CA THR A 74 -3.74 22.05 -9.11
C THR A 74 -4.58 23.19 -8.54
N VAL A 75 -3.97 24.34 -8.22
CA VAL A 75 -4.71 25.51 -7.68
C VAL A 75 -5.74 26.02 -8.69
N ARG A 76 -5.34 26.26 -9.95
CA ARG A 76 -6.25 26.74 -11.02
C ARG A 76 -7.50 25.88 -11.16
N ALA A 77 -7.33 24.56 -11.15
CA ALA A 77 -8.43 23.61 -11.32
C ALA A 77 -9.22 23.37 -10.02
N SER A 78 -8.65 23.64 -8.86
CA SER A 78 -9.31 23.42 -7.57
C SER A 78 -10.23 24.57 -7.19
N THR A 79 -9.89 25.81 -7.56
CA THR A 79 -10.69 26.99 -7.17
C THR A 79 -12.16 26.88 -7.62
N PRO A 80 -12.49 26.58 -8.89
CA PRO A 80 -13.89 26.43 -9.31
C PRO A 80 -14.59 25.28 -8.58
N MET A 81 -13.86 24.20 -8.30
CA MET A 81 -14.38 23.02 -7.63
C MET A 81 -14.63 23.27 -6.13
N TYR A 82 -13.77 24.04 -5.46
CA TYR A 82 -13.96 24.52 -4.09
C TYR A 82 -15.22 25.38 -3.97
N LEU A 83 -15.42 26.32 -4.91
CA LEU A 83 -16.62 27.16 -4.96
C LEU A 83 -17.90 26.33 -5.21
N MET A 84 -17.82 25.35 -6.10
CA MET A 84 -18.90 24.41 -6.37
C MET A 84 -19.24 23.55 -5.14
N ALA A 85 -18.23 23.00 -4.46
CA ALA A 85 -18.39 22.17 -3.27
C ALA A 85 -19.16 22.90 -2.16
N ARG A 86 -18.88 24.18 -1.95
CA ARG A 86 -19.63 25.03 -1.02
C ARG A 86 -21.13 25.06 -1.33
N ARG A 87 -21.50 25.21 -2.60
CA ARG A 87 -22.90 25.25 -3.05
C ARG A 87 -23.56 23.86 -2.99
N ILE A 88 -22.83 22.80 -3.35
CA ILE A 88 -23.30 21.41 -3.20
C ILE A 88 -23.60 21.13 -1.73
N ARG A 89 -22.69 21.49 -0.81
CA ARG A 89 -22.91 21.30 0.63
C ARG A 89 -24.15 22.04 1.12
N ALA A 90 -24.36 23.27 0.66
CA ALA A 90 -25.52 24.09 1.03
C ALA A 90 -26.85 23.46 0.56
N SER A 91 -26.83 22.64 -0.50
CA SER A 91 -28.01 21.87 -0.92
C SER A 91 -28.31 20.64 -0.06
N GLY A 92 -27.46 20.32 0.93
CA GLY A 92 -27.59 19.14 1.79
C GLY A 92 -26.92 17.87 1.24
N VAL A 93 -26.33 17.94 0.05
CA VAL A 93 -25.59 16.83 -0.57
C VAL A 93 -24.24 16.65 0.13
N LYS A 94 -23.97 15.43 0.59
CA LYS A 94 -22.71 15.07 1.27
C LYS A 94 -21.73 14.34 0.36
N MET A 95 -22.19 13.89 -0.80
CA MET A 95 -21.51 12.89 -1.61
C MET A 95 -21.81 13.13 -3.09
N VAL A 96 -20.78 13.16 -3.94
CA VAL A 96 -20.91 13.26 -5.40
C VAL A 96 -20.02 12.24 -6.11
N LEU A 97 -20.44 11.83 -7.32
CA LEU A 97 -19.60 11.05 -8.23
C LEU A 97 -18.85 12.01 -9.16
N SER A 98 -17.53 11.86 -9.23
CA SER A 98 -16.65 12.61 -10.12
C SER A 98 -15.98 11.68 -11.14
N GLY A 99 -15.67 12.23 -12.32
CA GLY A 99 -15.04 11.52 -13.42
C GLY A 99 -13.50 11.45 -13.36
N GLU A 100 -12.88 11.76 -12.21
CA GLU A 100 -11.42 11.66 -12.04
C GLU A 100 -10.92 10.24 -12.32
N GLY A 101 -9.68 10.11 -12.81
CA GLY A 101 -9.07 8.83 -13.17
C GLY A 101 -9.24 8.44 -14.64
N ALA A 102 -10.27 8.95 -15.32
CA ALA A 102 -10.50 8.61 -16.73
C ALA A 102 -9.44 9.22 -17.66
N ASP A 103 -8.89 10.40 -17.35
CA ASP A 103 -7.82 11.03 -18.15
C ASP A 103 -6.51 10.23 -18.02
N GLU A 104 -6.23 9.70 -16.84
CA GLU A 104 -5.01 8.99 -16.49
C GLU A 104 -5.01 7.54 -17.00
N ILE A 105 -6.16 6.85 -16.94
CA ILE A 105 -6.28 5.44 -17.38
C ILE A 105 -6.33 5.28 -18.90
N PHE A 106 -6.96 6.25 -19.59
CA PHE A 106 -7.24 6.17 -21.03
C PHE A 106 -6.49 7.21 -21.88
N GLY A 107 -5.59 7.98 -21.29
CA GLY A 107 -4.81 9.02 -21.98
C GLY A 107 -5.68 10.14 -22.53
N GLY A 108 -6.35 10.85 -21.62
CA GLY A 108 -7.30 11.92 -21.92
C GLY A 108 -6.69 13.32 -22.07
N TYR A 109 -5.48 13.55 -21.56
CA TYR A 109 -4.84 14.86 -21.70
C TYR A 109 -4.32 15.08 -23.12
N LEU A 110 -4.45 16.31 -23.63
CA LEU A 110 -4.14 16.62 -25.03
C LEU A 110 -2.67 16.35 -25.43
N TYR A 111 -1.72 16.36 -24.49
CA TYR A 111 -0.33 16.03 -24.79
C TYR A 111 -0.12 14.55 -25.17
N PHE A 112 -1.07 13.65 -24.87
CA PHE A 112 -1.00 12.24 -25.28
C PHE A 112 -1.01 12.06 -26.81
N HIS A 113 -1.47 13.05 -27.59
CA HIS A 113 -1.28 13.10 -29.04
C HIS A 113 0.18 13.10 -29.49
N LYS A 114 1.09 13.47 -28.59
CA LYS A 114 2.53 13.52 -28.83
C LYS A 114 3.27 12.29 -28.31
N ALA A 115 2.57 11.32 -27.72
CA ALA A 115 3.21 10.09 -27.27
C ALA A 115 3.94 9.40 -28.44
N PRO A 116 5.25 9.10 -28.32
CA PRO A 116 6.05 8.64 -29.45
C PRO A 116 5.69 7.21 -29.87
N ASN A 117 5.22 6.38 -28.92
CA ASN A 117 4.80 5.01 -29.17
C ASN A 117 3.88 4.51 -28.03
N ALA A 118 3.32 3.31 -28.22
CA ALA A 118 2.37 2.68 -27.29
C ALA A 118 2.98 2.38 -25.90
N ALA A 119 4.27 2.06 -25.83
CA ALA A 119 4.96 1.76 -24.58
C ALA A 119 5.13 3.03 -23.73
N GLU A 120 5.56 4.14 -24.34
CA GLU A 120 5.67 5.45 -23.68
C GLU A 120 4.29 5.99 -23.25
N PHE A 121 3.26 5.80 -24.08
CA PHE A 121 1.87 6.11 -23.72
C PHE A 121 1.44 5.36 -22.46
N HIS A 122 1.65 4.04 -22.41
CA HIS A 122 1.31 3.23 -21.25
C HIS A 122 2.12 3.59 -20.01
N ALA A 123 3.42 3.82 -20.16
CA ALA A 123 4.29 4.25 -19.08
C ALA A 123 3.83 5.61 -18.51
N GLU A 124 3.35 6.53 -19.34
CA GLU A 124 2.73 7.77 -18.88
C GLU A 124 1.40 7.51 -18.16
N ASN A 125 0.52 6.62 -18.66
CA ASN A 125 -0.69 6.24 -17.92
C ASN A 125 -0.36 5.74 -16.51
N CYS A 126 0.60 4.82 -16.39
CA CYS A 126 1.05 4.30 -15.10
C CYS A 126 1.58 5.42 -14.19
N ARG A 127 2.47 6.28 -14.71
CA ARG A 127 3.02 7.43 -13.95
C ARG A 127 1.92 8.39 -13.50
N LYS A 128 0.95 8.69 -14.37
CA LYS A 128 -0.20 9.54 -14.03
C LYS A 128 -1.06 8.93 -12.94
N ILE A 129 -1.33 7.63 -13.00
CA ILE A 129 -2.07 6.89 -11.96
C ILE A 129 -1.31 6.90 -10.62
N GLU A 130 0.00 6.60 -10.64
CA GLU A 130 0.84 6.62 -9.44
C GLU A 130 0.86 8.00 -8.78
N GLN A 131 0.84 9.07 -9.58
CA GLN A 131 0.89 10.45 -9.11
C GLN A 131 -0.48 11.11 -8.84
N LEU A 132 -1.60 10.40 -9.04
CA LEU A 132 -2.96 10.93 -8.80
C LEU A 132 -3.10 11.57 -7.40
N HIS A 133 -2.51 10.94 -6.40
CA HIS A 133 -2.55 11.37 -5.00
C HIS A 133 -1.80 12.68 -4.72
N LEU A 134 -0.96 13.14 -5.65
CA LEU A 134 -0.24 14.42 -5.58
C LEU A 134 -0.99 15.55 -6.31
N TYR A 135 -1.85 15.21 -7.27
CA TYR A 135 -2.47 16.16 -8.20
C TYR A 135 -3.99 15.99 -8.26
N ASP A 136 -4.52 15.29 -9.25
CA ASP A 136 -5.94 15.27 -9.59
C ASP A 136 -6.83 14.73 -8.44
N CYS A 137 -6.44 13.63 -7.78
CA CYS A 137 -7.14 13.13 -6.58
C CYS A 137 -6.88 13.96 -5.33
N LEU A 138 -5.70 14.58 -5.19
CA LEU A 138 -5.43 15.51 -4.10
C LEU A 138 -6.42 16.69 -4.15
N ARG A 139 -6.55 17.29 -5.34
CA ARG A 139 -7.49 18.37 -5.64
C ARG A 139 -8.92 17.92 -5.38
N ALA A 140 -9.37 16.83 -6.02
CA ALA A 140 -10.74 16.31 -5.92
C ALA A 140 -11.15 16.10 -4.47
N ASN A 141 -10.28 15.45 -3.70
CA ASN A 141 -10.51 15.19 -2.28
C ASN A 141 -10.53 16.49 -1.48
N LYS A 142 -9.43 17.25 -1.46
CA LYS A 142 -9.26 18.37 -0.52
C LYS A 142 -10.18 19.55 -0.82
N ALA A 143 -10.41 19.91 -2.08
CA ALA A 143 -11.27 21.05 -2.40
C ALA A 143 -12.74 20.77 -2.07
N MET A 144 -13.21 19.53 -2.26
CA MET A 144 -14.57 19.12 -1.94
C MET A 144 -14.75 18.90 -0.43
N MET A 145 -13.78 18.26 0.23
CA MET A 145 -13.79 18.00 1.66
C MET A 145 -13.62 19.25 2.52
N ALA A 146 -13.05 20.34 1.98
CA ALA A 146 -13.06 21.63 2.66
C ALA A 146 -14.47 22.10 3.03
N TRP A 147 -15.49 21.62 2.31
CA TRP A 147 -16.91 21.88 2.59
C TRP A 147 -17.66 20.62 3.07
N GLY A 148 -16.95 19.54 3.42
CA GLY A 148 -17.56 18.28 3.87
C GLY A 148 -18.40 17.59 2.79
N VAL A 149 -17.95 17.65 1.54
CA VAL A 149 -18.51 16.90 0.40
C VAL A 149 -17.47 15.86 -0.04
N GLU A 150 -17.81 14.58 0.07
CA GLU A 150 -16.95 13.49 -0.40
C GLU A 150 -17.16 13.31 -1.92
N ALA A 151 -16.07 13.29 -2.68
CA ALA A 151 -16.07 12.99 -4.10
C ALA A 151 -15.60 11.55 -4.32
N ARG A 152 -16.48 10.68 -4.81
CA ARG A 152 -16.11 9.32 -5.24
C ARG A 152 -15.75 9.31 -6.71
N VAL A 153 -14.82 8.43 -7.07
CA VAL A 153 -14.13 8.43 -8.35
C VAL A 153 -14.26 7.04 -9.00
N PRO A 154 -15.41 6.71 -9.61
CA PRO A 154 -15.72 5.34 -10.04
C PRO A 154 -14.73 4.76 -11.05
N PHE A 155 -14.08 5.59 -11.87
CA PHE A 155 -13.05 5.13 -12.80
C PHE A 155 -11.81 4.57 -12.09
N LEU A 156 -11.60 4.91 -10.82
CA LEU A 156 -10.50 4.40 -9.99
C LEU A 156 -10.91 3.21 -9.12
N ASP A 157 -12.07 2.61 -9.37
CA ASP A 157 -12.38 1.29 -8.82
C ASP A 157 -11.32 0.27 -9.27
N ARG A 158 -10.82 -0.52 -8.31
CA ARG A 158 -9.70 -1.45 -8.57
C ARG A 158 -10.03 -2.45 -9.68
N LYS A 159 -11.24 -3.00 -9.70
CA LYS A 159 -11.64 -4.00 -10.71
C LYS A 159 -11.74 -3.34 -12.09
N PHE A 160 -12.29 -2.12 -12.15
CA PHE A 160 -12.34 -1.36 -13.39
C PHE A 160 -10.92 -1.02 -13.89
N MET A 161 -10.02 -0.59 -13.00
CA MET A 161 -8.64 -0.29 -13.33
C MET A 161 -7.87 -1.53 -13.82
N GLU A 162 -8.01 -2.68 -13.17
CA GLU A 162 -7.38 -3.94 -13.58
C GLU A 162 -7.74 -4.30 -15.02
N VAL A 163 -9.01 -4.15 -15.40
CA VAL A 163 -9.49 -4.38 -16.77
C VAL A 163 -8.95 -3.29 -17.72
N ALA A 164 -9.16 -2.03 -17.38
CA ALA A 164 -8.84 -0.91 -18.27
C ALA A 164 -7.33 -0.79 -18.52
N MET A 165 -6.49 -1.07 -17.52
CA MET A 165 -5.03 -1.04 -17.65
C MET A 165 -4.47 -2.28 -18.36
N GLY A 166 -5.21 -3.40 -18.37
CA GLY A 166 -4.87 -4.59 -19.14
C GLY A 166 -5.10 -4.47 -20.65
N PHE A 167 -5.76 -3.41 -21.13
CA PHE A 167 -5.93 -3.19 -22.57
C PHE A 167 -4.59 -2.96 -23.28
N ASN A 168 -4.45 -3.53 -24.49
CA ASN A 168 -3.32 -3.25 -25.36
C ASN A 168 -3.19 -1.73 -25.57
N PRO A 169 -2.05 -1.10 -25.21
CA PRO A 169 -1.89 0.35 -25.27
C PRO A 169 -2.10 0.95 -26.66
N VAL A 170 -1.87 0.18 -27.74
CA VAL A 170 -2.15 0.60 -29.12
C VAL A 170 -3.62 1.01 -29.30
N GLN A 171 -4.55 0.34 -28.59
CA GLN A 171 -5.98 0.65 -28.65
C GLN A 171 -6.36 1.94 -27.90
N LYS A 172 -5.46 2.45 -27.04
CA LYS A 172 -5.64 3.72 -26.32
C LYS A 172 -4.98 4.92 -27.03
N MET A 173 -4.04 4.66 -27.93
CA MET A 173 -3.30 5.72 -28.62
C MET A 173 -4.22 6.66 -29.39
N CYS A 174 -3.83 7.93 -29.45
CA CYS A 174 -4.49 8.98 -30.25
C CYS A 174 -4.20 8.85 -31.76
N ARG A 175 -3.66 7.72 -32.20
CA ARG A 175 -3.48 7.33 -33.61
C ARG A 175 -3.73 5.83 -33.75
N ASP A 176 -4.25 5.41 -34.90
CA ASP A 176 -4.33 3.99 -35.23
C ASP A 176 -3.01 3.44 -35.80
N GLU A 177 -2.97 2.14 -36.07
CA GLU A 177 -1.80 1.46 -36.64
C GLU A 177 -1.45 1.94 -38.06
N ALA A 178 -2.41 2.53 -38.77
CA ALA A 178 -2.20 3.17 -40.07
C ALA A 178 -1.75 4.64 -39.95
N GLY A 179 -1.62 5.17 -38.72
CA GLY A 179 -1.21 6.54 -38.43
C GLY A 179 -2.34 7.58 -38.47
N ASN A 180 -3.58 7.17 -38.73
CA ASN A 180 -4.73 8.07 -38.75
C ASN A 180 -5.02 8.61 -37.34
N PRO A 181 -5.38 9.90 -37.20
CA PRO A 181 -5.64 10.50 -35.90
C PRO A 181 -6.90 9.92 -35.24
N ARG A 182 -6.84 9.74 -33.92
CA ARG A 182 -7.95 9.37 -33.04
C ARG A 182 -8.11 10.41 -31.94
N THR A 183 -9.34 10.61 -31.49
CA THR A 183 -9.64 11.44 -30.31
C THR A 183 -9.15 10.76 -29.03
N GLU A 184 -8.83 11.54 -28.00
CA GLU A 184 -8.37 11.06 -26.70
C GLU A 184 -9.43 10.18 -26.03
N LYS A 185 -9.01 9.27 -25.15
CA LYS A 185 -9.87 8.24 -24.54
C LYS A 185 -10.63 7.39 -25.57
N TRP A 186 -10.00 7.12 -26.72
CA TRP A 186 -10.64 6.46 -27.86
C TRP A 186 -11.46 5.23 -27.48
N ILE A 187 -10.85 4.25 -26.81
CA ILE A 187 -11.53 3.00 -26.43
C ILE A 187 -12.70 3.21 -25.48
N LEU A 188 -12.60 4.18 -24.57
CA LEU A 188 -13.70 4.53 -23.66
C LEU A 188 -14.84 5.16 -24.46
N ARG A 189 -14.57 6.15 -25.32
CA ARG A 189 -15.58 6.78 -26.17
C ARG A 189 -16.25 5.76 -27.09
N LYS A 190 -15.46 4.86 -27.69
CA LYS A 190 -15.96 3.76 -28.53
C LYS A 190 -16.88 2.80 -27.78
N ALA A 191 -16.66 2.55 -26.49
CA ALA A 191 -17.57 1.72 -25.69
C ALA A 191 -18.97 2.35 -25.54
N PHE A 192 -19.09 3.68 -25.68
CA PHE A 192 -20.35 4.42 -25.62
C PHE A 192 -20.87 4.86 -27.00
N ASP A 193 -20.17 4.52 -28.08
CA ASP A 193 -20.54 4.79 -29.47
C ASP A 193 -21.60 3.79 -29.95
N LEU A 194 -22.81 3.92 -29.41
CA LEU A 194 -23.95 3.03 -29.65
C LEU A 194 -24.98 3.69 -30.58
N PRO A 195 -25.85 2.90 -31.25
CA PRO A 195 -26.99 3.41 -32.00
C PRO A 195 -27.88 4.32 -31.14
N SER A 196 -28.55 5.29 -31.76
CA SER A 196 -29.30 6.35 -31.08
C SER A 196 -30.31 5.85 -30.04
N GLU A 197 -30.97 4.71 -30.26
CA GLU A 197 -31.95 4.13 -29.32
C GLU A 197 -31.32 3.56 -28.04
N ARG A 198 -29.98 3.39 -28.02
CA ARG A 198 -29.19 2.88 -26.90
C ARG A 198 -28.11 3.88 -26.45
N SER A 199 -28.15 5.12 -26.95
CA SER A 199 -27.12 6.09 -26.63
C SER A 199 -27.17 6.50 -25.16
N TYR A 200 -26.01 6.54 -24.52
CA TYR A 200 -25.86 7.03 -23.14
C TYR A 200 -25.48 8.51 -23.06
N LEU A 201 -25.05 9.11 -24.18
CA LEU A 201 -24.62 10.51 -24.28
C LEU A 201 -25.03 11.10 -25.65
N PRO A 202 -25.22 12.43 -25.76
CA PRO A 202 -25.30 13.09 -27.07
C PRO A 202 -24.05 12.81 -27.90
N GLN A 203 -24.20 12.58 -29.22
CA GLN A 203 -23.08 12.22 -30.11
C GLN A 203 -22.07 13.38 -30.25
N GLU A 204 -22.60 14.59 -30.30
CA GLU A 204 -21.85 15.85 -30.28
C GLU A 204 -21.00 16.02 -29.01
N VAL A 205 -21.44 15.49 -27.87
CA VAL A 205 -20.64 15.47 -26.62
C VAL A 205 -19.68 14.29 -26.60
N LEU A 206 -20.11 13.11 -27.05
CA LEU A 206 -19.28 11.90 -27.07
C LEU A 206 -18.00 12.08 -27.88
N TRP A 207 -18.05 12.88 -28.95
CA TRP A 207 -16.91 13.11 -29.85
C TRP A 207 -16.33 14.53 -29.78
N ARG A 208 -16.75 15.36 -28.81
CA ARG A 208 -16.16 16.69 -28.61
C ARG A 208 -14.69 16.62 -28.21
N GLN A 209 -13.92 17.64 -28.58
CA GLN A 209 -12.55 17.86 -28.09
C GLN A 209 -12.56 17.91 -26.55
N LYS A 210 -11.57 17.26 -25.93
CA LYS A 210 -11.36 17.36 -24.48
C LYS A 210 -10.99 18.81 -24.11
N GLU A 211 -11.69 19.33 -23.11
CA GLU A 211 -11.33 20.54 -22.39
C GLU A 211 -10.66 20.17 -21.05
N GLN A 212 -9.56 20.82 -20.72
CA GLN A 212 -8.97 20.71 -19.38
C GLN A 212 -9.83 21.50 -18.41
N PHE A 213 -10.04 21.00 -17.18
CA PHE A 213 -11.00 21.62 -16.24
C PHE A 213 -10.79 23.13 -16.06
N SER A 214 -9.54 23.60 -15.92
CA SER A 214 -9.21 25.03 -15.78
C SER A 214 -9.54 25.88 -17.01
N ASP A 215 -9.52 25.30 -18.22
CA ASP A 215 -9.88 25.98 -19.47
C ASP A 215 -11.39 25.86 -19.74
N GLY A 216 -11.98 24.68 -19.47
CA GLY A 216 -13.39 24.36 -19.65
C GLY A 216 -14.33 25.14 -18.74
N VAL A 217 -13.88 25.54 -17.54
CA VAL A 217 -14.62 26.49 -16.69
C VAL A 217 -14.67 27.92 -17.26
N GLY A 218 -13.85 28.23 -18.27
CA GLY A 218 -13.86 29.51 -18.98
C GLY A 218 -12.46 30.10 -19.14
N TYR A 219 -12.07 30.41 -20.37
CA TYR A 219 -10.71 30.86 -20.71
C TYR A 219 -10.26 32.13 -19.97
N SER A 220 -11.19 33.06 -19.70
CA SER A 220 -10.89 34.28 -18.96
C SER A 220 -10.47 34.02 -17.51
N TRP A 221 -10.71 32.84 -16.93
CA TRP A 221 -10.24 32.49 -15.60
C TRP A 221 -8.71 32.51 -15.52
N ILE A 222 -8.04 31.75 -16.39
CA ILE A 222 -6.58 31.66 -16.43
C ILE A 222 -5.96 33.02 -16.77
N ASP A 223 -6.53 33.70 -17.75
CA ASP A 223 -6.00 34.97 -18.23
C ASP A 223 -6.15 36.07 -17.14
N SER A 224 -7.23 36.03 -16.35
CA SER A 224 -7.44 36.97 -15.25
C SER A 224 -6.53 36.73 -14.05
N ILE A 225 -6.24 35.47 -13.68
CA ILE A 225 -5.26 35.18 -12.61
C ILE A 225 -3.89 35.70 -13.00
N LYS A 226 -3.45 35.44 -14.25
CA LYS A 226 -2.17 35.94 -14.76
C LYS A 226 -2.12 37.47 -14.73
N ALA A 227 -3.18 38.14 -15.20
CA ALA A 227 -3.27 39.60 -15.17
C ALA A 227 -3.30 40.17 -13.75
N HIS A 228 -3.93 39.50 -12.79
CA HIS A 228 -3.90 39.90 -11.39
C HIS A 228 -2.50 39.73 -10.79
N ALA A 229 -1.84 38.57 -11.01
CA ALA A 229 -0.49 38.30 -10.55
C ALA A 229 0.53 39.32 -11.09
N GLU A 230 0.38 39.77 -12.34
CA GLU A 230 1.21 40.81 -12.96
C GLU A 230 1.12 42.15 -12.20
N LYS A 231 -0.05 42.47 -11.65
CA LYS A 231 -0.28 43.70 -10.87
C LYS A 231 0.27 43.62 -9.45
N VAL A 232 0.21 42.45 -8.82
CA VAL A 232 0.53 42.29 -7.38
C VAL A 232 1.94 41.75 -7.10
N VAL A 233 2.62 41.19 -8.10
CA VAL A 233 4.00 40.72 -7.98
C VAL A 233 4.91 41.56 -8.89
N SER A 234 5.83 42.29 -8.27
CA SER A 234 6.82 43.12 -8.98
C SER A 234 7.95 42.29 -9.60
N ASP A 235 8.62 42.86 -10.61
CA ASP A 235 9.82 42.25 -11.21
C ASP A 235 10.96 42.12 -10.19
N GLN A 236 11.03 43.02 -9.20
CA GLN A 236 11.98 42.96 -8.11
C GLN A 236 11.73 41.77 -7.17
N GLN A 237 10.47 41.43 -6.91
CA GLN A 237 10.12 40.21 -6.18
C GLN A 237 10.50 38.96 -6.96
N MET A 238 10.31 38.96 -8.29
CA MET A 238 10.75 37.86 -9.14
C MET A 238 12.28 37.73 -9.20
N SER A 239 13.02 38.84 -9.25
CA SER A 239 14.50 38.81 -9.30
C SER A 239 15.12 38.26 -8.01
N THR A 240 14.43 38.43 -6.88
CA THR A 240 14.84 37.92 -5.56
C THR A 240 14.16 36.60 -5.17
N ALA A 241 13.30 36.03 -6.03
CA ALA A 241 12.57 34.79 -5.75
C ALA A 241 13.47 33.59 -5.38
N PRO A 242 14.65 33.35 -6.02
CA PRO A 242 15.54 32.26 -5.62
C PRO A 242 16.10 32.40 -4.20
N HIS A 243 16.21 33.63 -3.70
CA HIS A 243 16.67 33.91 -2.34
C HIS A 243 15.55 33.76 -1.32
N ARG A 244 14.34 34.26 -1.64
CA ARG A 244 13.17 34.16 -0.74
C ARG A 244 12.61 32.74 -0.68
N PHE A 245 12.57 32.05 -1.82
CA PHE A 245 12.00 30.71 -1.98
C PHE A 245 13.02 29.75 -2.64
N PRO A 246 14.11 29.39 -1.94
CA PRO A 246 15.13 28.45 -2.45
C PRO A 246 14.58 27.04 -2.73
N VAL A 247 13.52 26.62 -2.04
CA VAL A 247 12.86 25.34 -2.30
C VAL A 247 11.71 25.56 -3.28
N LYS A 248 11.78 24.89 -4.45
CA LYS A 248 10.77 24.95 -5.53
C LYS A 248 10.46 26.40 -5.92
N THR A 249 11.51 27.09 -6.36
CA THR A 249 11.46 28.52 -6.67
C THR A 249 10.42 28.82 -7.77
N PRO A 250 9.49 29.77 -7.54
CA PRO A 250 8.50 30.14 -8.53
C PRO A 250 9.14 30.79 -9.75
N ARG A 251 8.72 30.37 -10.96
CA ARG A 251 9.24 30.86 -12.24
C ARG A 251 8.35 31.88 -12.95
N THR A 252 7.13 32.07 -12.44
CA THR A 252 6.16 33.05 -12.94
C THR A 252 5.62 33.87 -11.79
N LYS A 253 5.11 35.08 -12.07
CA LYS A 253 4.48 35.94 -11.05
C LYS A 253 3.27 35.28 -10.40
N GLU A 254 2.49 34.52 -11.17
CA GLU A 254 1.39 33.70 -10.64
C GLU A 254 1.89 32.64 -9.66
N ALA A 255 2.90 31.85 -10.03
CA ALA A 255 3.48 30.86 -9.14
C ALA A 255 4.06 31.52 -7.88
N TYR A 256 4.64 32.72 -8.01
CA TYR A 256 5.15 33.49 -6.88
C TYR A 256 4.03 33.91 -5.94
N MET A 257 2.91 34.41 -6.50
CA MET A 257 1.73 34.77 -5.72
C MET A 257 1.16 33.59 -4.94
N PHE A 258 1.01 32.42 -5.57
CA PHE A 258 0.57 31.20 -4.88
C PHE A 258 1.58 30.75 -3.81
N ARG A 259 2.87 30.82 -4.12
CA ARG A 259 3.94 30.52 -3.17
C ARG A 259 3.90 31.46 -1.95
N GLN A 260 3.58 32.73 -2.16
CA GLN A 260 3.40 33.71 -1.08
C GLN A 260 2.19 33.40 -0.21
N PHE A 261 1.04 33.04 -0.79
CA PHE A 261 -0.13 32.59 -0.01
C PHE A 261 0.19 31.34 0.79
N PHE A 262 0.82 30.34 0.17
CA PHE A 262 1.24 29.13 0.87
C PHE A 262 2.18 29.44 2.04
N ALA A 263 3.19 30.30 1.83
CA ALA A 263 4.14 30.68 2.87
C ALA A 263 3.47 31.42 4.03
N LYS A 264 2.41 32.21 3.77
CA LYS A 264 1.61 32.86 4.81
C LYS A 264 0.93 31.85 5.73
N HIS A 265 0.46 30.73 5.18
CA HIS A 265 -0.23 29.68 5.95
C HIS A 265 0.73 28.68 6.62
N PHE A 266 1.80 28.29 5.94
CA PHE A 266 2.64 27.15 6.33
C PHE A 266 4.11 27.53 6.62
N GLY A 267 4.42 28.82 6.69
CA GLY A 267 5.75 29.35 6.93
C GLY A 267 6.63 29.43 5.68
N GLU A 268 7.57 30.37 5.69
CA GLU A 268 8.56 30.54 4.63
C GLU A 268 9.63 29.42 4.70
N ASN A 269 9.90 28.76 3.57
CA ASN A 269 10.92 27.70 3.44
C ASN A 269 10.82 26.54 4.45
N SER A 270 9.58 26.27 4.90
CA SER A 270 9.29 25.16 5.80
C SER A 270 9.44 23.80 5.13
N ALA A 271 9.55 22.74 5.94
CA ALA A 271 9.48 21.37 5.45
C ALA A 271 8.20 21.10 4.63
N ALA A 272 7.09 21.80 4.93
CA ALA A 272 5.84 21.71 4.18
C ALA A 272 6.01 22.09 2.70
N ALA A 273 6.86 23.09 2.40
CA ALA A 273 7.19 23.41 1.01
C ALA A 273 7.91 22.25 0.29
N GLY A 274 8.75 21.51 1.01
CA GLY A 274 9.40 20.30 0.52
C GLY A 274 8.39 19.21 0.13
N CYS A 275 7.25 19.13 0.81
CA CYS A 275 6.21 18.12 0.60
C CYS A 275 5.30 18.38 -0.62
N VAL A 276 5.25 19.60 -1.15
CA VAL A 276 4.33 19.96 -2.24
C VAL A 276 4.75 19.29 -3.56
N GLY A 277 3.92 18.46 -4.18
CA GLY A 277 4.20 17.90 -5.51
C GLY A 277 4.49 19.02 -6.51
N TRP A 278 5.68 19.03 -7.11
CA TRP A 278 6.12 20.09 -8.03
C TRP A 278 6.98 19.49 -9.12
N GLN A 279 6.57 19.71 -10.37
CA GLN A 279 7.33 19.32 -11.54
C GLN A 279 7.05 20.29 -12.67
N ASP A 280 7.96 20.37 -13.62
CA ASP A 280 7.68 21.07 -14.86
C ASP A 280 6.60 20.31 -15.63
N SER A 281 5.54 21.01 -16.06
CA SER A 281 4.42 20.38 -16.77
C SER A 281 3.78 21.30 -17.81
N ILE A 282 3.20 20.69 -18.84
CA ILE A 282 2.29 21.31 -19.79
C ILE A 282 1.00 20.51 -19.79
N ALA A 283 -0.16 21.15 -19.61
CA ALA A 283 -1.46 20.46 -19.63
C ALA A 283 -1.50 19.18 -18.75
N CYS A 284 -0.99 19.25 -17.52
CA CYS A 284 -0.85 18.13 -16.57
C CYS A 284 0.16 17.01 -16.96
N SER A 285 1.07 17.25 -17.90
CA SER A 285 2.11 16.29 -18.28
C SER A 285 3.13 16.03 -17.18
N SER A 286 3.74 14.86 -17.20
CA SER A 286 5.01 14.63 -16.49
C SER A 286 6.19 15.31 -17.19
N GLU A 287 7.35 15.37 -16.51
CA GLU A 287 8.62 15.81 -17.11
C GLU A 287 9.13 14.89 -18.21
N VAL A 288 8.72 13.62 -18.21
CA VAL A 288 9.06 12.67 -19.27
C VAL A 288 8.24 13.01 -20.53
N ALA A 289 6.93 13.21 -20.39
CA ALA A 289 6.06 13.60 -21.50
C ALA A 289 6.39 15.00 -22.05
N LEU A 290 6.93 15.90 -21.24
CA LEU A 290 7.48 17.18 -21.73
C LEU A 290 8.57 17.00 -22.80
N LYS A 291 9.30 15.88 -22.78
CA LYS A 291 10.36 15.60 -23.75
C LYS A 291 9.85 15.05 -25.07
N TRP A 292 8.58 14.63 -25.15
CA TRP A 292 7.99 14.07 -26.36
C TRP A 292 7.85 15.10 -27.49
N ASP A 293 7.73 16.38 -27.17
CA ASP A 293 7.68 17.47 -28.16
C ASP A 293 8.67 18.57 -27.76
N LYS A 294 9.63 18.88 -28.64
CA LYS A 294 10.61 19.95 -28.42
C LYS A 294 9.93 21.28 -28.14
N ALA A 295 8.75 21.52 -28.71
CA ALA A 295 8.01 22.73 -28.47
C ALA A 295 7.65 22.86 -26.98
N PHE A 296 7.45 21.79 -26.22
CA PHE A 296 7.07 21.88 -24.79
C PHE A 296 8.22 22.32 -23.88
N GLN A 297 9.46 22.11 -24.30
CA GLN A 297 10.64 22.37 -23.47
C GLN A 297 10.82 23.87 -23.21
N GLY A 298 11.09 24.23 -21.95
CA GLY A 298 11.30 25.63 -21.55
C GLY A 298 10.02 26.48 -21.47
N ARG A 299 8.83 25.89 -21.64
CA ARG A 299 7.54 26.54 -21.35
C ARG A 299 7.11 26.27 -19.91
N ALA A 300 6.55 27.30 -19.26
CA ALA A 300 6.06 27.23 -17.89
C ALA A 300 4.53 27.42 -17.77
N ASP A 301 3.79 27.41 -18.88
CA ASP A 301 2.33 27.48 -18.84
C ASP A 301 1.70 26.10 -18.91
N ALA A 302 0.94 25.76 -17.87
CA ALA A 302 0.31 24.46 -17.72
C ALA A 302 -1.10 24.35 -18.34
N SER A 303 -1.55 25.34 -19.13
CA SER A 303 -2.85 25.31 -19.83
C SER A 303 -2.88 24.29 -20.98
N GLY A 304 -4.06 23.70 -21.24
CA GLY A 304 -4.32 22.84 -22.39
C GLY A 304 -4.14 23.57 -23.73
N ARG A 305 -4.41 24.88 -23.74
CA ARG A 305 -4.17 25.77 -24.90
C ARG A 305 -2.70 25.91 -25.27
N ALA A 306 -1.78 25.49 -24.39
CA ALA A 306 -0.34 25.49 -24.69
C ALA A 306 0.09 24.32 -25.61
N VAL A 307 -0.77 23.30 -25.82
CA VAL A 307 -0.49 22.16 -26.72
C VAL A 307 -0.77 22.56 -28.19
N ALA A 308 0.17 23.32 -28.76
CA ALA A 308 0.07 23.85 -30.12
C ALA A 308 -0.15 22.75 -31.18
N GLY A 309 -1.12 22.99 -32.07
CA GLY A 309 -1.48 22.07 -33.17
C GLY A 309 -2.41 20.92 -32.78
N VAL A 310 -2.91 20.87 -31.53
CA VAL A 310 -3.91 19.89 -31.07
C VAL A 310 -5.18 20.58 -30.57
N HIS A 311 -5.05 21.62 -29.74
CA HIS A 311 -6.20 22.37 -29.23
C HIS A 311 -6.75 23.34 -30.31
N VAL A 312 -8.08 23.35 -30.54
CA VAL A 312 -8.70 24.21 -31.56
C VAL A 312 -8.46 25.71 -31.29
N GLN A 313 -8.48 26.11 -30.02
CA GLN A 313 -8.11 27.46 -29.55
C GLN A 313 -6.70 27.54 -28.94
N ALA A 314 -5.72 26.79 -29.45
CA ALA A 314 -4.35 26.89 -28.99
C ALA A 314 -3.83 28.33 -29.08
N TYR A 315 -2.94 28.73 -28.16
CA TYR A 315 -2.28 30.02 -28.26
C TYR A 315 -1.55 30.15 -29.60
N ASP A 316 -1.49 31.37 -30.16
CA ASP A 316 -0.76 31.64 -31.39
C ASP A 316 0.74 31.24 -31.23
N LYS A 317 1.40 30.92 -32.34
CA LYS A 317 2.84 30.61 -32.40
C LYS A 317 3.72 31.72 -31.81
N SER A 318 3.19 32.95 -31.72
CA SER A 318 3.82 34.12 -31.11
C SER A 318 3.71 34.19 -29.58
N TYR A 319 2.94 33.31 -28.93
CA TYR A 319 2.73 33.33 -27.48
C TYR A 319 3.99 32.99 -26.69
N GLN A 320 4.54 33.99 -26.01
CA GLN A 320 5.70 33.84 -25.15
C GLN A 320 5.27 33.49 -23.72
N THR A 321 5.72 32.34 -23.21
CA THR A 321 5.62 32.04 -21.77
C THR A 321 6.75 32.75 -21.02
N ALA A 322 6.51 33.27 -19.81
CA ALA A 322 7.51 34.00 -19.02
C ALA A 322 8.85 33.25 -18.77
N SER A 323 8.89 31.93 -18.93
CA SER A 323 10.10 31.10 -18.88
C SER A 323 10.98 31.12 -20.14
N GLN A 324 10.55 31.79 -21.22
CA GLN A 324 11.35 31.92 -22.45
C GLN A 324 12.44 33.00 -22.36
N SER A 325 12.49 33.78 -21.27
CA SER A 325 13.64 34.64 -21.00
C SER A 325 14.78 33.78 -20.47
N PRO A 326 15.91 33.64 -21.19
CA PRO A 326 17.03 32.81 -20.74
C PRO A 326 17.51 33.32 -19.38
N ALA A 327 17.70 32.41 -18.42
CA ALA A 327 18.39 32.72 -17.18
C ALA A 327 19.73 33.41 -17.54
N PRO A 328 20.05 34.58 -16.95
CA PRO A 328 21.26 35.28 -17.31
C PRO A 328 22.45 34.41 -16.91
N LYS A 329 23.20 33.90 -17.91
CA LYS A 329 24.53 33.33 -17.70
C LYS A 329 25.42 34.46 -17.18
N LYS A 330 25.44 34.68 -15.86
CA LYS A 330 26.32 35.68 -15.26
C LYS A 330 27.73 35.10 -15.19
N PRO A 331 28.76 35.80 -15.68
CA PRO A 331 30.13 35.31 -15.64
C PRO A 331 30.61 35.29 -14.19
N VAL A 332 31.16 34.16 -13.75
CA VAL A 332 31.71 33.90 -12.41
C VAL A 332 32.65 35.03 -11.94
N LYS A 333 33.32 35.72 -12.86
CA LYS A 333 34.14 36.92 -12.57
C LYS A 333 33.36 38.07 -11.93
N ALA A 334 32.11 38.31 -12.34
CA ALA A 334 31.28 39.41 -11.82
C ALA A 334 30.67 39.10 -10.43
N GLN A 335 30.64 37.84 -10.02
CA GLN A 335 30.26 37.44 -8.66
C GLN A 335 31.47 37.49 -7.72
N ALA A 336 32.64 37.02 -8.18
CA ALA A 336 33.88 37.14 -7.41
C ALA A 336 34.27 38.61 -7.15
N HIS A 337 34.05 39.51 -8.12
CA HIS A 337 34.29 40.94 -7.94
C HIS A 337 33.36 41.59 -6.93
N ARG A 338 32.05 41.24 -6.94
CA ARG A 338 31.08 41.75 -5.97
C ARG A 338 31.36 41.26 -4.56
N LEU A 339 31.69 39.98 -4.41
CA LEU A 339 32.06 39.41 -3.11
C LEU A 339 33.33 40.08 -2.56
N LYS A 340 34.29 40.43 -3.43
CA LYS A 340 35.48 41.21 -3.05
C LYS A 340 35.12 42.61 -2.56
N GLU A 341 34.21 43.32 -3.24
CA GLU A 341 33.77 44.66 -2.83
C GLU A 341 33.00 44.63 -1.49
N GLU A 342 32.16 43.62 -1.27
CA GLU A 342 31.42 43.42 -0.02
C GLU A 342 32.38 43.13 1.16
N VAL A 343 33.35 42.23 0.98
CA VAL A 343 34.32 41.91 2.03
C VAL A 343 35.24 43.10 2.35
N VAL A 344 35.65 43.88 1.33
CA VAL A 344 36.41 45.12 1.54
C VAL A 344 35.59 46.17 2.30
N THR A 345 34.28 46.23 2.07
CA THR A 345 33.38 47.14 2.79
C THR A 345 33.25 46.75 4.27
N VAL A 346 33.14 45.44 4.55
CA VAL A 346 33.13 44.92 5.93
C VAL A 346 34.45 45.18 6.66
N LEU A 347 35.59 45.00 5.98
CA LEU A 347 36.91 45.31 6.55
C LEU A 347 37.07 46.80 6.91
N ARG A 348 36.55 47.72 6.08
CA ARG A 348 36.51 49.15 6.43
C ARG A 348 35.61 49.44 7.63
N GLY A 349 34.47 48.77 7.73
CA GLY A 349 33.58 48.89 8.89
C GLY A 349 34.23 48.42 10.19
N LEU A 350 34.96 47.31 10.15
CA LEU A 350 35.74 46.80 11.29
C LEU A 350 36.88 47.74 11.69
N ALA A 351 37.58 48.34 10.71
CA ALA A 351 38.61 49.35 10.99
C ALA A 351 38.03 50.60 11.67
N ALA A 352 36.88 51.10 11.18
CA ALA A 352 36.18 52.23 11.79
C ALA A 352 35.67 51.90 13.20
N LEU A 353 35.19 50.68 13.43
CA LEU A 353 34.78 50.22 14.76
C LEU A 353 35.98 50.12 15.72
N LYS A 354 37.12 49.62 15.23
CA LYS A 354 38.38 49.58 16.00
C LYS A 354 38.84 50.99 16.40
N GLU A 355 38.67 51.97 15.51
CA GLU A 355 38.97 53.37 15.78
C GLU A 355 37.97 54.01 16.75
N GLN A 356 36.68 53.66 16.69
CA GLN A 356 35.66 54.09 17.66
C GLN A 356 35.91 53.51 19.06
N VAL A 357 36.31 52.24 19.15
CA VAL A 357 36.69 51.60 20.43
C VAL A 357 37.93 52.28 21.02
N LYS A 358 38.91 52.63 20.17
CA LYS A 358 40.10 53.38 20.59
C LYS A 358 39.79 54.83 21.00
N ASN A 359 38.87 55.50 20.32
CA ASN A 359 38.50 56.89 20.66
C ASN A 359 37.57 56.97 21.89
N ALA A 360 36.89 55.88 22.25
CA ALA A 360 36.19 55.77 23.52
C ALA A 360 37.17 55.69 24.73
N ASP A 361 38.48 55.48 24.51
CA ASP A 361 39.50 55.42 25.56
C ASP A 361 39.75 56.74 26.29
N ASP A 362 39.48 57.89 25.67
CA ASP A 362 39.84 59.19 26.24
C ASP A 362 38.89 59.66 27.36
N LEU A 363 37.83 58.91 27.68
CA LEU A 363 36.73 59.38 28.54
C LEU A 363 36.53 58.62 29.87
N THR A 364 37.11 57.44 30.09
CA THR A 364 36.82 56.64 31.29
C THR A 364 38.04 55.83 31.77
N GLY A 365 38.86 56.43 32.64
CA GLY A 365 40.08 55.81 33.19
C GLY A 365 39.83 54.78 34.31
N GLU A 366 38.98 53.76 34.08
CA GLU A 366 38.74 52.68 35.06
C GLU A 366 39.47 51.36 34.71
N PRO A 367 39.97 50.61 35.71
CA PRO A 367 40.75 49.38 35.48
C PRO A 367 39.93 48.15 35.04
N GLU A 368 38.61 48.09 35.28
CA GLU A 368 37.76 46.99 34.79
C GLU A 368 37.50 47.08 33.28
N THR A 369 37.46 48.29 32.72
CA THR A 369 37.37 48.54 31.28
C THR A 369 38.57 47.98 30.51
N GLU A 370 39.76 47.90 31.12
CA GLU A 370 40.98 47.38 30.49
C GLU A 370 40.89 45.88 30.16
N LYS A 371 40.20 45.09 30.98
CA LYS A 371 40.08 43.65 30.76
C LYS A 371 39.11 43.34 29.61
N MET A 372 38.01 44.09 29.55
CA MET A 372 37.04 44.02 28.45
C MET A 372 37.64 44.55 27.14
N ARG A 373 38.58 45.51 27.19
CA ARG A 373 39.35 46.00 26.03
C ARG A 373 40.18 44.90 25.38
N VAL A 374 40.96 44.16 26.16
CA VAL A 374 41.83 43.09 25.64
C VAL A 374 41.00 42.01 24.94
N GLU A 375 39.85 41.65 25.52
CA GLU A 375 38.94 40.67 24.91
C GLU A 375 38.31 41.18 23.60
N ILE A 376 37.89 42.45 23.55
CA ILE A 376 37.30 43.03 22.33
C ILE A 376 38.36 43.18 21.22
N ASP A 377 39.58 43.63 21.53
CA ASP A 377 40.63 43.76 20.51
C ASP A 377 41.12 42.40 20.00
N GLU A 378 41.19 41.36 20.85
CA GLU A 378 41.47 40.00 20.42
C GLU A 378 40.38 39.44 19.49
N VAL A 379 39.10 39.68 19.80
CA VAL A 379 37.97 39.26 18.96
C VAL A 379 38.00 39.99 17.61
N LEU A 380 38.19 41.31 17.60
CA LEU A 380 38.26 42.09 16.37
C LEU A 380 39.47 41.71 15.51
N LYS A 381 40.62 41.45 16.13
CA LYS A 381 41.82 40.95 15.44
C LYS A 381 41.57 39.61 14.76
N ARG A 382 40.97 38.66 15.49
CA ARG A 382 40.67 37.32 14.96
C ARG A 382 39.64 37.35 13.83
N GLN A 383 38.62 38.21 13.92
CA GLN A 383 37.64 38.41 12.85
C GLN A 383 38.28 39.05 11.60
N THR A 384 39.21 39.98 11.80
CA THR A 384 39.95 40.63 10.69
C THR A 384 40.84 39.63 9.96
N GLU A 385 41.60 38.79 10.68
CA GLU A 385 42.46 37.75 10.11
C GLU A 385 41.67 36.73 9.27
N ILE A 386 40.48 36.31 9.76
CA ILE A 386 39.59 35.38 9.04
C ILE A 386 39.11 36.01 7.71
N LEU A 387 38.70 37.28 7.74
CA LEU A 387 38.21 37.98 6.56
C LEU A 387 39.33 38.23 5.53
N GLU A 388 40.55 38.54 5.97
CA GLU A 388 41.71 38.67 5.09
C GLU A 388 42.06 37.33 4.40
N ASP A 389 41.98 36.21 5.11
CA ASP A 389 42.19 34.89 4.51
C ASP A 389 41.06 34.49 3.54
N MET A 390 39.83 34.92 3.80
CA MET A 390 38.74 34.79 2.82
C MET A 390 39.02 35.61 1.55
N VAL A 391 39.59 36.81 1.65
CA VAL A 391 40.02 37.60 0.47
C VAL A 391 41.09 36.85 -0.32
N LYS A 392 42.14 36.35 0.33
CA LYS A 392 43.23 35.58 -0.33
C LYS A 392 42.71 34.30 -1.00
N SER A 393 41.75 33.62 -0.37
CA SER A 393 41.09 32.44 -0.93
C SER A 393 40.29 32.78 -2.18
N THR A 394 39.57 33.90 -2.15
CA THR A 394 38.77 34.42 -3.28
C THR A 394 39.67 34.86 -4.46
N GLU A 395 40.86 35.39 -4.19
CA GLU A 395 41.84 35.81 -5.21
C GLU A 395 42.50 34.62 -5.93
N SER A 396 42.67 33.49 -5.24
CA SER A 396 43.28 32.27 -5.80
C SER A 396 42.27 31.31 -6.44
N PHE A 397 40.96 31.54 -6.22
CA PHE A 397 39.88 30.72 -6.77
C PHE A 397 39.83 30.68 -8.31
N PRO A 398 39.97 31.81 -9.05
CA PRO A 398 39.93 31.78 -10.52
C PRO A 398 41.09 30.98 -11.14
N ARG A 399 42.27 31.00 -10.53
CA ARG A 399 43.45 30.22 -10.99
C ARG A 399 43.26 28.73 -10.76
N ARG A 400 42.75 28.33 -9.58
CA ARG A 400 42.47 26.93 -9.26
C ARG A 400 41.34 26.36 -10.12
N TRP A 401 40.31 27.16 -10.39
CA TRP A 401 39.20 26.79 -11.27
C TRP A 401 39.63 26.65 -12.74
N ALA A 402 40.43 27.59 -13.26
CA ALA A 402 40.97 27.50 -14.61
C ALA A 402 41.87 26.27 -14.81
N GLN A 403 42.68 25.90 -13.81
CA GLN A 403 43.50 24.69 -13.86
C GLN A 403 42.65 23.41 -13.86
N PHE A 404 41.56 23.39 -13.10
CA PHE A 404 40.61 22.28 -13.05
C PHE A 404 39.87 22.11 -14.39
N GLU A 405 39.37 23.19 -14.98
CA GLU A 405 38.72 23.20 -16.30
C GLU A 405 39.68 22.73 -17.41
N LEU A 406 40.95 23.18 -17.39
CA LEU A 406 41.95 22.76 -18.37
C LEU A 406 42.25 21.25 -18.28
N ASN A 407 42.42 20.74 -17.05
CA ASN A 407 42.66 19.33 -16.80
C ASN A 407 41.46 18.45 -17.19
N THR A 408 40.25 18.97 -17.04
CA THR A 408 39.00 18.27 -17.37
C THR A 408 38.78 18.26 -18.89
N SER A 409 39.05 19.39 -19.56
CA SER A 409 38.95 19.52 -21.02
C SER A 409 39.99 18.66 -21.75
N GLN A 410 41.22 18.58 -21.24
CA GLN A 410 42.27 17.71 -21.78
C GLN A 410 41.96 16.21 -21.63
N ARG A 411 41.19 15.82 -20.59
CA ARG A 411 40.72 14.44 -20.41
C ARG A 411 39.57 14.08 -21.36
N MET A 412 38.72 15.05 -21.69
CA MET A 412 37.62 14.85 -22.65
C MET A 412 38.12 14.78 -24.09
N MET A 413 39.04 15.65 -24.51
CA MET A 413 39.58 15.61 -25.88
C MET A 413 40.35 14.32 -26.22
N LYS A 414 40.90 13.60 -25.23
CA LYS A 414 41.56 12.30 -25.45
C LYS A 414 40.60 11.13 -25.66
N ARG A 415 39.29 11.30 -25.44
CA ARG A 415 38.28 10.23 -25.58
C ARG A 415 37.44 10.32 -26.86
N GLU A 416 37.55 11.40 -27.62
CA GLU A 416 36.69 11.65 -28.81
C GLU A 416 37.48 11.86 -30.11
N ALA A 417 38.62 11.19 -30.26
CA ALA A 417 39.36 11.17 -31.53
C ALA A 417 39.45 9.74 -32.09
N GLU A 418 38.44 9.34 -32.88
CA GLU A 418 38.59 8.51 -34.09
C GLU A 418 37.27 8.46 -34.90
N PRO A 419 37.28 8.80 -36.21
CA PRO A 419 36.09 8.76 -37.09
C PRO A 419 36.18 7.71 -38.23
N GLY A 420 35.03 7.18 -38.67
CA GLY A 420 34.79 6.83 -40.09
C GLY A 420 34.37 5.39 -40.42
N ILE A 421 33.14 5.24 -40.94
CA ILE A 421 32.65 4.08 -41.71
C ILE A 421 32.77 4.43 -43.21
N GLN A 422 33.32 3.51 -44.04
CA GLN A 422 32.76 3.00 -45.32
C GLN A 422 33.86 2.55 -46.33
N ASP A 423 33.70 1.30 -46.80
CA ASP A 423 34.23 0.62 -48.01
C ASP A 423 35.71 0.22 -48.15
N THR A 424 35.95 -1.10 -48.06
CA THR A 424 36.52 -1.85 -49.20
C THR A 424 35.99 -3.28 -49.21
N PHE A 425 35.48 -3.62 -50.40
CA PHE A 425 34.94 -4.88 -50.88
C PHE A 425 36.11 -5.84 -51.23
N ASN A 426 35.90 -7.15 -51.10
CA ASN A 426 36.71 -8.25 -51.65
C ASN A 426 38.17 -8.39 -51.15
N ASP A 427 38.41 -9.40 -50.31
CA ASP A 427 39.12 -10.59 -50.81
C ASP A 427 38.99 -11.76 -49.83
N ALA A 428 38.62 -12.89 -50.43
CA ALA A 428 38.45 -14.17 -49.81
C ALA A 428 39.78 -14.92 -49.74
N GLN A 429 39.79 -15.90 -48.83
CA GLN A 429 40.43 -17.21 -49.00
C GLN A 429 41.95 -17.35 -48.97
N GLU A 430 42.31 -18.53 -48.48
CA GLU A 430 43.57 -19.25 -48.64
C GLU A 430 44.72 -18.80 -47.72
N MET A 431 44.97 -19.58 -46.66
CA MET A 431 45.92 -20.72 -46.67
C MET A 431 47.26 -20.23 -46.12
N LEU A 432 47.96 -20.86 -45.17
CA LEU A 432 48.22 -22.27 -44.88
C LEU A 432 49.04 -22.25 -43.55
N ARG A 433 48.71 -23.09 -42.56
CA ARG A 433 49.47 -24.32 -42.17
C ARG A 433 50.77 -24.01 -41.37
N LEU A 434 51.18 -24.69 -40.29
CA LEU A 434 51.21 -26.12 -39.94
C LEU A 434 51.41 -26.28 -38.41
N GLU A 435 50.65 -27.17 -37.77
CA GLU A 435 51.05 -28.48 -37.18
C GLU A 435 51.80 -28.41 -35.84
N SER A 436 51.39 -29.16 -34.80
CA SER A 436 51.58 -30.63 -34.66
C SER A 436 51.11 -31.03 -33.23
N LEU A 437 50.67 -32.24 -32.84
CA LEU A 437 50.51 -33.57 -33.44
C LEU A 437 49.67 -34.47 -32.47
N LYS A 438 48.69 -35.23 -33.01
CA LYS A 438 48.42 -36.70 -32.89
C LYS A 438 48.23 -37.42 -31.51
N ALA A 439 47.45 -38.51 -31.35
CA ALA A 439 46.49 -39.29 -32.17
C ALA A 439 45.90 -40.53 -31.42
N TRP A 440 44.69 -41.00 -31.83
CA TRP A 440 44.25 -42.41 -32.14
C TRP A 440 44.19 -43.52 -31.03
N VAL A 441 43.33 -44.57 -31.01
CA VAL A 441 42.21 -45.10 -31.84
C VAL A 441 41.35 -46.12 -31.05
N THR A 442 40.17 -46.45 -31.60
CA THR A 442 39.10 -47.43 -31.26
C THR A 442 39.45 -48.87 -30.81
N ALA A 443 38.62 -49.48 -29.94
CA ALA A 443 37.96 -50.82 -30.10
C ALA A 443 37.23 -51.32 -28.80
N MET A 444 36.03 -51.90 -28.93
CA MET A 444 35.36 -52.81 -27.96
C MET A 444 36.07 -54.20 -27.93
N PRO A 445 35.91 -55.13 -26.94
CA PRO A 445 34.71 -55.46 -26.13
C PRO A 445 34.96 -55.73 -24.63
N GLY A 446 33.88 -56.02 -23.87
CA GLY A 446 33.88 -56.15 -22.42
C GLY A 446 33.88 -57.55 -21.81
N SER A 447 33.99 -57.52 -20.46
CA SER A 447 33.73 -58.52 -19.39
C SER A 447 34.82 -59.58 -19.09
N PRO A 448 34.96 -60.12 -17.84
CA PRO A 448 34.13 -59.97 -16.63
C PRO A 448 34.87 -59.80 -15.25
N CYS A 449 34.07 -59.53 -14.19
CA CYS A 449 34.23 -59.88 -12.76
C CYS A 449 35.39 -59.32 -11.88
N SER A 450 35.04 -58.57 -10.81
CA SER A 450 35.23 -58.96 -9.38
C SER A 450 34.85 -57.86 -8.36
N PHE A 451 34.19 -58.28 -7.27
CA PHE A 451 33.80 -57.58 -6.01
C PHE A 451 35.02 -57.31 -5.07
N PRO A 452 34.92 -56.76 -3.82
CA PRO A 452 33.83 -56.11 -3.04
C PRO A 452 34.25 -54.80 -2.28
N GLY A 453 33.34 -54.15 -1.56
CA GLY A 453 33.72 -53.19 -0.50
C GLY A 453 32.58 -52.30 0.06
N ILE A 454 32.25 -52.51 1.33
CA ILE A 454 31.11 -51.98 2.10
C ILE A 454 31.38 -50.56 2.65
N GLY A 455 30.36 -49.68 2.73
CA GLY A 455 30.38 -48.58 3.72
C GLY A 455 29.52 -47.33 3.49
N LYS A 456 28.28 -47.36 4.00
CA LYS A 456 27.46 -46.28 4.61
C LYS A 456 27.17 -44.93 3.89
N THR A 457 25.85 -44.65 3.89
CA THR A 457 25.10 -43.37 4.03
C THR A 457 24.91 -42.38 2.87
N MET A 458 23.61 -42.24 2.53
CA MET A 458 22.85 -41.09 1.99
C MET A 458 23.19 -40.46 0.63
N SER A 459 22.20 -40.43 -0.27
CA SER A 459 21.55 -39.19 -0.77
C SER A 459 20.80 -39.40 -2.11
N ARG A 460 19.70 -38.67 -2.27
CA ARG A 460 18.87 -38.54 -3.48
C ARG A 460 19.69 -38.12 -4.71
N ARG A 461 19.53 -38.83 -5.84
CA ARG A 461 19.30 -38.22 -7.17
C ARG A 461 19.00 -39.25 -8.28
N ARG A 462 17.90 -38.96 -9.00
CA ARG A 462 17.69 -39.01 -10.46
C ARG A 462 17.88 -40.32 -11.24
N ILE A 463 16.75 -40.78 -11.79
CA ILE A 463 16.49 -41.04 -13.21
C ILE A 463 17.64 -41.70 -13.99
N SER A 464 17.50 -43.00 -14.25
CA SER A 464 17.85 -43.60 -15.54
C SER A 464 17.14 -44.95 -15.69
N THR A 465 16.38 -45.08 -16.78
CA THR A 465 16.51 -46.18 -17.75
C THR A 465 16.84 -47.57 -17.20
N ALA A 466 15.81 -48.40 -17.01
CA ALA A 466 15.86 -49.85 -17.22
C ALA A 466 14.44 -50.43 -17.09
N ALA A 467 13.56 -50.01 -18.01
CA ALA A 467 12.65 -50.99 -18.59
C ALA A 467 13.52 -52.05 -19.27
N THR A 468 13.08 -53.31 -19.26
CA THR A 468 13.78 -54.51 -19.76
C THR A 468 14.64 -55.23 -18.72
N LEU A 469 13.99 -55.88 -17.76
CA LEU A 469 14.27 -57.27 -17.33
C LEU A 469 13.44 -57.57 -16.08
N LEU A 470 12.14 -57.80 -16.27
CA LEU A 470 11.28 -58.62 -15.41
C LEU A 470 9.92 -58.81 -16.12
N LEU A 471 9.99 -59.30 -17.37
CA LEU A 471 8.92 -60.05 -18.00
C LEU A 471 9.44 -61.48 -18.11
N ARG A 472 9.29 -62.25 -17.01
CA ARG A 472 9.31 -63.73 -16.99
C ARG A 472 9.13 -64.24 -15.56
N SER A 473 7.93 -64.07 -15.02
CA SER A 473 7.27 -65.08 -14.18
C SER A 473 5.80 -64.67 -13.98
N ASN A 474 4.91 -65.59 -14.33
CA ASN A 474 3.47 -65.46 -14.18
C ASN A 474 3.11 -65.31 -12.69
N CYS A 475 2.58 -64.15 -12.31
CA CYS A 475 1.72 -64.01 -11.14
C CYS A 475 0.89 -62.72 -11.28
N TRP A 476 -0.19 -62.80 -12.05
CA TRP A 476 -1.12 -61.70 -12.32
C TRP A 476 -2.33 -61.72 -11.36
N ASP A 477 -2.08 -61.92 -10.06
CA ASP A 477 -3.16 -61.93 -9.05
C ASP A 477 -2.86 -61.08 -7.80
N THR A 478 -1.63 -60.59 -7.61
CA THR A 478 -1.25 -59.74 -6.47
C THR A 478 -1.24 -58.23 -6.78
N THR A 479 -1.18 -57.84 -8.05
CA THR A 479 -1.13 -56.41 -8.44
C THR A 479 -2.52 -55.75 -8.44
N VAL A 480 -3.58 -56.50 -8.77
CA VAL A 480 -4.96 -55.95 -8.82
C VAL A 480 -5.56 -55.83 -7.41
N GLN A 481 -5.19 -56.72 -6.47
CA GLN A 481 -5.58 -56.57 -5.06
C GLN A 481 -4.86 -55.41 -4.37
N ALA A 482 -3.59 -55.15 -4.69
CA ALA A 482 -2.85 -54.02 -4.12
C ALA A 482 -3.44 -52.66 -4.54
N TYR A 483 -3.90 -52.52 -5.79
CA TYR A 483 -4.53 -51.27 -6.26
C TYR A 483 -5.96 -51.07 -5.74
N ARG A 484 -6.74 -52.15 -5.53
CA ARG A 484 -8.06 -52.06 -4.88
C ARG A 484 -7.95 -51.70 -3.39
N PHE A 485 -6.97 -52.23 -2.66
CA PHE A 485 -6.78 -51.90 -1.25
C PHE A 485 -6.28 -50.46 -1.05
N HIS A 486 -5.41 -49.95 -1.93
CA HIS A 486 -4.94 -48.56 -1.85
C HIS A 486 -6.03 -47.54 -2.19
N ILE A 487 -6.89 -47.82 -3.17
CA ILE A 487 -7.98 -46.90 -3.54
C ILE A 487 -9.10 -46.94 -2.48
N VAL A 488 -9.41 -48.10 -1.88
CA VAL A 488 -10.41 -48.18 -0.80
C VAL A 488 -9.90 -47.54 0.49
N LEU A 489 -8.59 -47.59 0.80
CA LEU A 489 -8.01 -46.86 1.94
C LEU A 489 -7.97 -45.35 1.69
N LEU A 490 -7.61 -44.89 0.49
CA LEU A 490 -7.59 -43.46 0.16
C LEU A 490 -9.00 -42.87 0.12
N VAL A 491 -9.99 -43.60 -0.41
CA VAL A 491 -11.38 -43.18 -0.44
C VAL A 491 -12.05 -43.34 0.93
N SER A 492 -11.62 -44.31 1.76
CA SER A 492 -12.06 -44.41 3.15
C SER A 492 -11.49 -43.28 4.00
N GLU A 493 -10.22 -42.91 3.86
CA GLU A 493 -9.61 -41.77 4.58
C GLU A 493 -10.27 -40.44 4.18
N GLU A 494 -10.58 -40.23 2.89
CA GLU A 494 -11.33 -39.05 2.44
C GLU A 494 -12.80 -39.06 2.88
N LEU A 495 -13.48 -40.22 2.92
CA LEU A 495 -14.88 -40.33 3.36
C LEU A 495 -15.05 -40.34 4.90
N THR A 496 -14.05 -40.77 5.67
CA THR A 496 -14.05 -40.58 7.14
C THR A 496 -13.69 -39.15 7.52
N ASN A 497 -12.82 -38.46 6.77
CA ASN A 497 -12.56 -37.03 6.99
C ASN A 497 -13.70 -36.13 6.50
N ALA A 498 -14.51 -36.58 5.53
CA ALA A 498 -15.70 -35.83 5.07
C ALA A 498 -16.91 -35.93 6.02
N ARG A 499 -16.84 -36.71 7.10
CA ARG A 499 -17.94 -36.87 8.09
C ARG A 499 -17.69 -36.24 9.47
N ALA A 500 -16.56 -35.56 9.65
CA ALA A 500 -16.34 -34.65 10.77
C ALA A 500 -16.21 -33.22 10.23
N VAL A 501 -17.32 -32.63 9.76
CA VAL A 501 -17.37 -31.17 9.65
C VAL A 501 -17.29 -30.66 11.10
N GLY A 502 -16.10 -30.26 11.53
CA GLY A 502 -15.92 -29.65 12.83
C GLY A 502 -16.89 -28.48 12.96
N LEU A 503 -17.63 -28.43 14.07
CA LEU A 503 -18.43 -27.28 14.43
C LEU A 503 -17.45 -26.15 14.76
N VAL A 504 -17.20 -25.29 13.77
CA VAL A 504 -16.20 -24.21 13.81
C VAL A 504 -16.86 -22.91 13.39
N GLU A 505 -16.86 -21.94 14.30
CA GLU A 505 -17.23 -20.57 14.00
C GLU A 505 -16.05 -19.78 13.45
N ARG A 506 -16.33 -18.83 12.54
CA ARG A 506 -15.28 -18.05 11.87
C ARG A 506 -15.67 -16.60 11.72
N THR A 507 -14.70 -15.71 11.89
CA THR A 507 -14.84 -14.29 11.55
C THR A 507 -13.64 -13.81 10.77
N ARG A 508 -13.90 -12.93 9.80
CA ARG A 508 -12.85 -12.19 9.11
C ARG A 508 -12.16 -11.27 10.10
N LEU A 509 -10.85 -11.17 9.97
CA LEU A 509 -10.04 -10.15 10.64
C LEU A 509 -9.64 -9.09 9.62
N PHE A 510 -9.56 -7.86 10.11
CA PHE A 510 -9.10 -6.69 9.38
C PHE A 510 -7.92 -6.05 10.13
N GLY A 511 -7.17 -5.17 9.45
CA GLY A 511 -6.05 -4.45 10.05
C GLY A 511 -4.71 -4.78 9.41
N ASN A 512 -3.65 -4.13 9.90
CA ASN A 512 -2.25 -4.35 9.53
C ASN A 512 -1.30 -3.65 10.52
N LEU A 513 0.01 -3.90 10.42
CA LEU A 513 1.02 -3.29 11.31
C LEU A 513 1.22 -1.78 11.06
N ASN A 514 1.05 -1.29 9.83
CA ASN A 514 1.47 0.08 9.46
C ASN A 514 0.35 1.12 9.59
N ALA A 515 -0.88 0.80 9.19
CA ALA A 515 -2.02 1.71 9.15
C ALA A 515 -2.92 1.64 10.40
N TYR A 516 -2.96 0.47 11.06
CA TYR A 516 -3.77 0.24 12.26
C TYR A 516 -2.92 -0.07 13.50
N ALA A 517 -1.80 -0.77 13.32
CA ALA A 517 -0.96 -1.33 14.39
C ALA A 517 -1.60 -2.50 15.18
N TYR A 518 -2.81 -2.93 14.79
CA TYR A 518 -3.53 -4.06 15.38
C TYR A 518 -4.41 -4.77 14.33
N TYR A 519 -4.92 -5.95 14.70
CA TYR A 519 -5.95 -6.68 13.95
C TYR A 519 -7.25 -6.72 14.76
N PHE A 520 -8.37 -6.60 14.07
CA PHE A 520 -9.69 -6.50 14.68
C PHE A 520 -10.72 -7.34 13.95
N ALA A 521 -11.77 -7.72 14.68
CA ALA A 521 -12.97 -8.40 14.17
C ALA A 521 -14.18 -7.49 14.39
N GLU A 522 -15.29 -7.81 13.72
CA GLU A 522 -16.59 -7.20 14.00
C GLU A 522 -17.45 -8.20 14.79
N LEU A 523 -17.97 -7.77 15.94
CA LEU A 523 -18.94 -8.51 16.72
C LEU A 523 -20.33 -7.92 16.50
N LEU A 524 -21.34 -8.79 16.53
CA LEU A 524 -22.75 -8.38 16.54
C LEU A 524 -23.30 -8.61 17.94
N VAL A 525 -23.76 -7.53 18.60
CA VAL A 525 -24.15 -7.54 20.01
C VAL A 525 -25.59 -7.06 20.19
N GLY A 526 -26.36 -7.77 21.01
CA GLY A 526 -27.71 -7.36 21.39
C GLY A 526 -28.81 -7.78 20.43
N THR A 527 -30.05 -7.39 20.77
CA THR A 527 -31.26 -7.68 19.99
C THR A 527 -32.12 -6.42 19.82
N PRO A 528 -32.23 -5.84 18.60
CA PRO A 528 -31.57 -6.25 17.38
C PRO A 528 -30.04 -6.10 17.46
N PRO A 529 -29.28 -6.87 16.67
CA PRO A 529 -27.81 -6.83 16.72
C PRO A 529 -27.24 -5.46 16.31
N GLN A 530 -26.27 -4.98 17.08
CA GLN A 530 -25.49 -3.78 16.84
C GLN A 530 -24.02 -4.18 16.60
N ALA A 531 -23.40 -3.64 15.56
CA ALA A 531 -22.01 -3.94 15.21
C ALA A 531 -21.03 -3.24 16.17
N ALA A 532 -19.98 -3.94 16.57
CA ALA A 532 -18.87 -3.41 17.35
C ALA A 532 -17.53 -3.98 16.86
N SER A 533 -16.69 -3.12 16.29
CA SER A 533 -15.32 -3.45 15.89
C SER A 533 -14.40 -3.53 17.10
N VAL A 534 -13.70 -4.64 17.26
CA VAL A 534 -12.91 -4.93 18.46
C VAL A 534 -11.55 -5.53 18.12
N ILE A 535 -10.49 -5.03 18.76
CA ILE A 535 -9.13 -5.58 18.66
C ILE A 535 -9.15 -7.02 19.15
N VAL A 536 -8.62 -7.95 18.36
CA VAL A 536 -8.47 -9.35 18.78
C VAL A 536 -7.19 -9.48 19.60
N ASP A 537 -7.35 -9.72 20.89
CA ASP A 537 -6.25 -9.61 21.86
C ASP A 537 -6.08 -10.88 22.70
N THR A 538 -5.02 -11.65 22.45
CA THR A 538 -4.66 -12.80 23.29
C THR A 538 -3.91 -12.43 24.58
N GLY A 539 -3.56 -11.16 24.76
CA GLY A 539 -2.88 -10.59 25.93
C GLY A 539 -3.82 -10.12 27.04
N SER A 540 -5.12 -9.93 26.80
CA SER A 540 -6.11 -9.61 27.84
C SER A 540 -7.37 -10.46 27.73
N ALA A 541 -8.24 -10.41 28.74
CA ALA A 541 -9.44 -11.26 28.81
C ALA A 541 -10.77 -10.47 28.74
N LEU A 542 -10.72 -9.15 28.84
CA LEU A 542 -11.91 -8.29 28.78
C LEU A 542 -12.38 -8.19 27.32
N CYS A 543 -13.67 -8.41 27.08
CA CYS A 543 -14.32 -7.94 25.87
C CYS A 543 -15.17 -6.71 26.23
N GLY A 544 -14.95 -5.60 25.55
CA GLY A 544 -15.67 -4.36 25.82
C GLY A 544 -15.48 -3.30 24.76
N PHE A 545 -16.40 -2.35 24.73
CA PHE A 545 -16.46 -1.22 23.80
C PHE A 545 -17.29 -0.07 24.42
N PRO A 546 -17.21 1.16 23.91
CA PRO A 546 -17.89 2.31 24.48
C PRO A 546 -19.39 2.30 24.19
N CYS A 547 -20.16 2.77 25.17
CA CYS A 547 -21.61 2.81 25.11
C CYS A 547 -22.17 4.22 25.08
N VAL A 548 -23.44 4.33 24.67
CA VAL A 548 -24.21 5.57 24.77
C VAL A 548 -24.24 6.07 26.22
N GLY A 549 -23.91 7.34 26.39
CA GLY A 549 -23.75 7.97 27.71
C GLY A 549 -22.31 7.97 28.24
N CYS A 550 -21.34 7.45 27.47
CA CYS A 550 -19.93 7.58 27.81
C CYS A 550 -19.53 9.06 28.04
N SER A 551 -18.83 9.31 29.14
CA SER A 551 -18.42 10.65 29.56
C SER A 551 -17.13 11.13 28.87
N HIS A 552 -16.26 10.19 28.50
CA HIS A 552 -14.97 10.47 27.88
C HIS A 552 -14.50 9.27 27.02
N CYS A 553 -15.05 9.12 25.82
CA CYS A 553 -14.63 8.08 24.87
C CYS A 553 -14.15 8.71 23.56
N GLY A 554 -13.38 7.94 22.80
CA GLY A 554 -12.90 8.33 21.48
C GLY A 554 -14.00 8.44 20.42
N ASN A 555 -13.60 8.85 19.22
CA ASN A 555 -14.44 8.72 18.03
C ASN A 555 -14.02 7.47 17.25
N HIS A 556 -14.88 6.46 17.25
CA HIS A 556 -14.58 5.14 16.72
C HIS A 556 -15.29 4.87 15.39
N LEU A 557 -15.02 3.69 14.83
CA LEU A 557 -15.47 3.23 13.53
C LEU A 557 -16.99 2.99 13.51
N ASP A 558 -17.50 2.29 14.52
CA ASP A 558 -18.91 2.00 14.68
C ASP A 558 -19.57 2.96 15.68
N PRO A 559 -20.89 3.16 15.61
CA PRO A 559 -21.63 3.88 16.65
C PRO A 559 -21.40 3.28 18.04
N LEU A 560 -21.52 4.12 19.07
CA LEU A 560 -21.49 3.67 20.47
C LEU A 560 -22.64 2.68 20.72
N PHE A 561 -22.37 1.62 21.47
CA PHE A 561 -23.38 0.61 21.77
C PHE A 561 -24.51 1.19 22.64
N ASP A 562 -25.75 1.07 22.17
CA ASP A 562 -26.91 1.49 22.95
C ASP A 562 -27.53 0.28 23.67
N MET A 563 -27.22 0.18 24.97
CA MET A 563 -27.79 -0.84 25.84
C MET A 563 -29.33 -0.79 25.91
N LYS A 564 -29.93 0.40 25.77
CA LYS A 564 -31.39 0.54 25.85
C LYS A 564 -32.09 0.10 24.56
N ALA A 565 -31.37 0.12 23.44
CA ALA A 565 -31.88 -0.36 22.16
C ALA A 565 -31.88 -1.89 22.05
N SER A 566 -31.11 -2.59 22.90
CA SER A 566 -31.07 -4.06 22.94
C SER A 566 -32.04 -4.64 23.98
N SER A 567 -32.99 -5.46 23.54
CA SER A 567 -33.96 -6.13 24.41
C SER A 567 -33.35 -7.26 25.26
N THR A 568 -32.14 -7.71 24.92
CA THR A 568 -31.41 -8.77 25.65
C THR A 568 -30.35 -8.22 26.59
N SER A 569 -30.12 -6.90 26.60
CA SER A 569 -29.13 -6.25 27.45
C SER A 569 -29.53 -6.23 28.92
N ARG A 570 -28.58 -6.57 29.80
CA ARG A 570 -28.77 -6.57 31.25
C ARG A 570 -27.53 -6.04 31.96
N THR A 571 -27.63 -4.88 32.60
CA THR A 571 -26.56 -4.38 33.48
C THR A 571 -26.28 -5.38 34.60
N LEU A 572 -25.00 -5.66 34.88
CA LEU A 572 -24.67 -6.53 36.02
C LEU A 572 -24.89 -5.78 37.34
N PRO A 573 -25.70 -6.34 38.26
CA PRO A 573 -25.85 -5.77 39.59
C PRO A 573 -24.55 -5.94 40.39
N CYS A 574 -24.43 -5.16 41.47
CA CYS A 574 -23.38 -5.41 42.44
C CYS A 574 -23.59 -6.74 43.15
N GLY A 575 -22.54 -7.53 43.27
CA GLY A 575 -22.53 -8.84 43.91
C GLY A 575 -21.12 -9.27 44.29
N PRO A 576 -20.94 -10.50 44.79
CA PRO A 576 -19.66 -11.00 45.27
C PRO A 576 -18.54 -10.96 44.22
N ASP A 577 -18.90 -11.19 42.96
CA ASP A 577 -17.96 -11.22 41.82
C ASP A 577 -17.68 -9.84 41.21
N CYS A 578 -18.06 -8.76 41.92
CA CYS A 578 -17.88 -7.39 41.48
C CYS A 578 -16.76 -6.68 42.25
N THR A 579 -15.68 -6.31 41.56
CA THR A 579 -14.52 -5.66 42.18
C THR A 579 -14.73 -4.19 42.51
N ARG A 580 -15.62 -3.50 41.79
CA ARG A 580 -15.99 -2.10 42.04
C ARG A 580 -17.49 -1.95 41.90
N CYS A 581 -18.18 -1.59 42.97
CA CYS A 581 -19.63 -1.38 42.95
C CYS A 581 -19.93 0.12 43.03
N ASP A 582 -20.60 0.64 42.00
CA ASP A 582 -21.08 2.02 41.96
C ASP A 582 -22.63 1.99 41.93
N ALA A 583 -23.29 3.12 42.19
CA ALA A 583 -24.77 3.20 42.20
C ALA A 583 -25.42 2.78 40.87
N ALA A 584 -24.66 2.81 39.77
CA ALA A 584 -25.09 2.42 38.43
C ALA A 584 -24.92 0.92 38.12
N GLY A 585 -24.25 0.15 38.98
CA GLY A 585 -24.02 -1.30 38.80
C GLY A 585 -22.56 -1.70 39.03
N CYS A 586 -22.22 -2.90 38.53
CA CYS A 586 -20.87 -3.43 38.68
C CYS A 586 -19.87 -2.78 37.72
N GLY A 587 -18.90 -2.04 38.25
CA GLY A 587 -17.87 -1.34 37.50
C GLY A 587 -16.58 -2.14 37.29
N TYR A 588 -15.73 -1.63 36.39
CA TYR A 588 -14.36 -2.09 36.18
C TYR A 588 -13.40 -0.97 35.78
N LEU A 589 -12.12 -1.26 35.94
CA LEU A 589 -11.00 -0.48 35.45
C LEU A 589 -9.95 -1.48 34.96
N GLU A 590 -9.54 -1.35 33.71
CA GLU A 590 -8.47 -2.13 33.09
C GLU A 590 -7.36 -1.16 32.65
N SER A 591 -6.11 -1.57 32.86
CA SER A 591 -4.92 -0.81 32.46
C SER A 591 -4.00 -1.69 31.63
N TYR A 592 -3.45 -1.12 30.56
CA TYR A 592 -2.63 -1.84 29.58
C TYR A 592 -1.15 -1.46 29.70
N SER A 593 -0.28 -2.34 29.21
CA SER A 593 1.18 -2.19 29.29
C SER A 593 1.72 -0.95 28.56
N GLU A 594 1.03 -0.48 27.52
CA GLU A 594 1.37 0.75 26.79
C GLU A 594 0.95 2.04 27.53
N GLY A 595 0.14 1.92 28.59
CA GLY A 595 -0.24 3.01 29.47
C GLY A 595 -1.68 3.52 29.30
N SER A 596 -2.45 3.01 28.35
CA SER A 596 -3.90 3.26 28.31
C SER A 596 -4.63 2.59 29.45
N SER A 597 -5.81 3.12 29.72
CA SER A 597 -6.77 2.52 30.64
C SER A 597 -8.19 2.72 30.11
N ILE A 598 -9.05 1.76 30.39
CA ILE A 598 -10.48 1.83 30.13
C ILE A 598 -11.24 1.54 31.41
N SER A 599 -12.36 2.22 31.61
CA SER A 599 -13.23 1.96 32.76
C SER A 599 -14.69 2.18 32.41
N GLY A 600 -15.56 1.51 33.14
CA GLY A 600 -16.99 1.58 32.90
C GLY A 600 -17.75 0.52 33.67
N LEU A 601 -18.86 0.06 33.10
CA LEU A 601 -19.80 -0.87 33.75
C LEU A 601 -19.84 -2.20 33.02
N TRP A 602 -20.05 -3.27 33.77
CA TRP A 602 -20.31 -4.58 33.20
C TRP A 602 -21.78 -4.76 32.86
N PHE A 603 -22.03 -5.43 31.73
CA PHE A 603 -23.36 -5.88 31.33
C PHE A 603 -23.30 -7.28 30.72
N ARG A 604 -24.46 -7.92 30.58
CA ARG A 604 -24.63 -9.13 29.78
C ARG A 604 -25.47 -8.82 28.57
N ASP A 605 -25.11 -9.44 27.45
CA ASP A 605 -25.93 -9.44 26.26
C ASP A 605 -25.57 -10.64 25.38
N LEU A 606 -26.35 -10.85 24.32
CA LEU A 606 -26.01 -11.79 23.26
C LEU A 606 -24.88 -11.21 22.40
N VAL A 607 -23.87 -12.02 22.10
CA VAL A 607 -22.75 -11.68 21.22
C VAL A 607 -22.54 -12.78 20.18
N MET A 608 -22.30 -12.38 18.94
CA MET A 608 -22.06 -13.28 17.82
C MET A 608 -20.84 -12.79 17.02
N LEU A 609 -20.01 -13.73 16.57
CA LEU A 609 -18.93 -13.44 15.63
C LEU A 609 -19.54 -13.10 14.25
N ASN A 610 -19.19 -11.97 13.63
CA ASN A 610 -19.71 -11.64 12.30
C ASN A 610 -19.03 -12.49 11.20
N GLY A 611 -19.63 -13.65 10.91
CA GLY A 611 -19.19 -14.57 9.86
C GLY A 611 -19.93 -14.30 8.56
N SER A 612 -19.20 -14.00 7.49
CA SER A 612 -19.78 -13.79 6.15
C SER A 612 -20.19 -15.07 5.42
N ASP A 613 -19.63 -16.21 5.84
CA ASP A 613 -19.73 -17.51 5.16
C ASP A 613 -19.92 -18.68 6.16
N ALA A 614 -20.15 -18.38 7.45
CA ALA A 614 -20.33 -19.34 8.53
C ALA A 614 -21.64 -19.04 9.28
N ASP A 615 -22.40 -20.09 9.62
CA ASP A 615 -23.59 -20.01 10.46
C ASP A 615 -23.13 -19.89 11.92
N ASN A 616 -22.62 -18.71 12.28
CA ASN A 616 -22.19 -18.44 13.66
C ASN A 616 -23.41 -18.16 14.52
N HIS A 617 -23.36 -18.58 15.79
CA HIS A 617 -24.49 -18.44 16.70
C HIS A 617 -24.19 -17.47 17.85
N PRO A 618 -25.21 -16.71 18.31
CA PRO A 618 -25.03 -15.82 19.44
C PRO A 618 -24.93 -16.60 20.75
N VAL A 619 -23.97 -16.22 21.59
CA VAL A 619 -23.85 -16.69 22.99
C VAL A 619 -24.09 -15.54 23.96
N GLU A 620 -24.66 -15.83 25.13
CA GLU A 620 -24.74 -14.82 26.19
C GLU A 620 -23.39 -14.67 26.88
N ALA A 621 -22.83 -13.45 26.88
CA ALA A 621 -21.53 -13.18 27.47
C ALA A 621 -21.56 -11.94 28.38
N SER A 622 -20.55 -11.84 29.26
CA SER A 622 -20.31 -10.63 30.05
C SER A 622 -19.38 -9.68 29.29
N LEU A 623 -19.81 -8.43 29.12
CA LEU A 623 -19.18 -7.42 28.28
C LEU A 623 -18.93 -6.13 29.08
N GLY A 624 -17.84 -5.43 28.75
CA GLY A 624 -17.49 -4.14 29.32
C GLY A 624 -18.07 -2.98 28.50
N CYS A 625 -18.83 -2.12 29.16
CA CYS A 625 -19.37 -0.91 28.60
C CYS A 625 -18.47 0.27 28.97
N HIS A 626 -17.66 0.78 28.04
CA HIS A 626 -16.66 1.81 28.33
C HIS A 626 -17.36 3.15 28.57
N MET A 627 -17.00 3.81 29.67
CA MET A 627 -17.53 5.12 30.07
C MET A 627 -16.44 6.20 30.22
N ASP A 628 -15.17 5.77 30.28
CA ASP A 628 -13.95 6.59 30.23
C ASP A 628 -12.84 5.75 29.56
N GLU A 629 -12.30 6.29 28.47
CA GLU A 629 -11.16 5.77 27.73
C GLU A 629 -10.02 6.78 27.74
N ARG A 630 -8.78 6.28 27.85
CA ARG A 630 -7.59 7.12 27.90
C ARG A 630 -6.55 6.69 26.90
N LYS A 631 -5.70 7.65 26.51
CA LYS A 631 -4.51 7.44 25.67
C LYS A 631 -4.87 6.77 24.34
N LEU A 632 -4.29 5.63 24.01
CA LEU A 632 -4.48 4.97 22.71
C LEU A 632 -5.92 4.48 22.52
N PHE A 633 -6.62 4.07 23.58
CA PHE A 633 -8.04 3.72 23.46
C PHE A 633 -8.93 4.90 23.08
N TYR A 634 -8.54 6.13 23.43
CA TYR A 634 -9.28 7.34 23.04
C TYR A 634 -9.04 7.73 21.57
N THR A 635 -7.89 7.36 20.99
CA THR A 635 -7.49 7.77 19.63
C THR A 635 -7.48 6.65 18.60
N GLN A 636 -7.65 5.40 19.03
CA GLN A 636 -7.78 4.26 18.13
C GLN A 636 -9.02 4.37 17.26
N LYS A 637 -9.01 3.65 16.13
CA LYS A 637 -10.11 3.68 15.17
C LYS A 637 -11.26 2.74 15.55
N VAL A 638 -10.95 1.54 16.03
CA VAL A 638 -11.97 0.54 16.35
C VAL A 638 -12.58 0.81 17.72
N ASN A 639 -13.79 0.30 17.96
CA ASN A 639 -14.57 0.62 19.15
C ASN A 639 -13.96 0.08 20.42
N GLY A 640 -13.44 -1.14 20.40
CA GLY A 640 -12.99 -1.73 21.65
C GLY A 640 -12.06 -2.91 21.48
N ILE A 641 -12.17 -3.85 22.39
CA ILE A 641 -11.27 -4.98 22.54
C ILE A 641 -12.03 -6.28 22.76
N PHE A 642 -11.51 -7.37 22.22
CA PHE A 642 -11.97 -8.72 22.39
C PHE A 642 -10.83 -9.56 22.96
N GLY A 643 -10.76 -9.57 24.29
CA GLY A 643 -9.79 -10.34 25.04
C GLY A 643 -10.04 -11.85 24.98
N LEU A 644 -9.01 -12.60 24.57
CA LEU A 644 -8.99 -14.05 24.39
C LEU A 644 -8.14 -14.77 25.46
N ALA A 645 -7.46 -14.04 26.35
CA ALA A 645 -6.59 -14.62 27.37
C ALA A 645 -7.36 -15.57 28.31
N PRO A 646 -6.71 -16.62 28.86
CA PRO A 646 -7.41 -17.69 29.56
C PRO A 646 -8.04 -17.27 30.90
N HIS A 647 -7.63 -16.17 31.53
CA HIS A 647 -8.20 -15.69 32.79
C HIS A 647 -8.31 -14.16 32.79
N GLY A 648 -9.45 -13.61 33.18
CA GLY A 648 -9.58 -12.18 33.48
C GLY A 648 -9.18 -11.82 34.91
N ILE A 649 -8.94 -10.53 35.16
CA ILE A 649 -8.50 -9.97 36.45
C ILE A 649 -9.38 -10.41 37.63
N THR A 650 -10.63 -10.81 37.37
CA THR A 650 -11.65 -11.10 38.40
C THR A 650 -12.16 -12.55 38.39
N GLY A 651 -11.55 -13.46 37.62
CA GLY A 651 -12.03 -14.85 37.49
C GLY A 651 -13.33 -14.99 36.67
N ARG A 652 -13.84 -13.89 36.12
CA ARG A 652 -15.05 -13.87 35.28
C ARG A 652 -14.82 -14.59 33.94
N SER A 653 -15.87 -15.24 33.43
CA SER A 653 -15.87 -15.83 32.08
C SER A 653 -15.67 -14.75 31.02
N ASN A 654 -14.99 -15.09 29.93
CA ASN A 654 -14.86 -14.23 28.75
C ASN A 654 -15.63 -14.83 27.58
N VAL A 655 -15.82 -14.03 26.53
CA VAL A 655 -16.60 -14.40 25.33
C VAL A 655 -16.08 -15.70 24.71
N LEU A 656 -14.76 -15.90 24.62
CA LEU A 656 -14.18 -17.14 24.07
C LEU A 656 -14.60 -18.39 24.86
N LYS A 657 -14.57 -18.33 26.19
CA LYS A 657 -15.04 -19.43 27.04
C LYS A 657 -16.53 -19.66 26.91
N ASP A 658 -17.31 -18.60 26.71
CA ASP A 658 -18.76 -18.72 26.51
C ASP A 658 -19.07 -19.37 25.15
N LEU A 659 -18.32 -19.06 24.09
CA LEU A 659 -18.36 -19.78 22.81
C LEU A 659 -17.99 -21.26 22.98
N PHE A 660 -16.94 -21.58 23.73
CA PHE A 660 -16.57 -22.99 23.99
C PHE A 660 -17.61 -23.80 24.79
N LYS A 661 -18.51 -23.14 25.53
CA LYS A 661 -19.61 -23.82 26.22
C LYS A 661 -20.74 -24.20 25.27
N ASP A 662 -20.86 -23.52 24.14
CA ASP A 662 -21.87 -23.83 23.13
C ASP A 662 -21.46 -25.05 22.28
N LYS A 663 -21.61 -26.23 22.87
CA LYS A 663 -21.24 -27.50 22.22
C LYS A 663 -22.07 -27.83 20.98
N ALA A 664 -23.17 -27.12 20.74
CA ALA A 664 -23.97 -27.28 19.53
C ALA A 664 -23.30 -26.67 18.29
N HIS A 665 -22.46 -25.64 18.48
CA HIS A 665 -21.84 -24.88 17.37
C HIS A 665 -20.31 -24.81 17.45
N VAL A 666 -19.73 -25.19 18.60
CA VAL A 666 -18.28 -25.32 18.80
C VAL A 666 -17.95 -26.63 19.53
N ASN A 667 -17.30 -27.57 18.85
CA ASN A 667 -17.07 -28.91 19.41
C ASN A 667 -15.73 -29.08 20.16
N THR A 668 -14.76 -28.20 19.99
CA THR A 668 -13.48 -28.24 20.71
C THR A 668 -13.16 -26.90 21.39
N ALA A 669 -12.38 -26.90 22.47
CA ALA A 669 -11.85 -25.66 23.07
C ALA A 669 -10.53 -25.26 22.41
N VAL A 670 -10.57 -25.16 21.08
CA VAL A 670 -9.47 -24.75 20.21
C VAL A 670 -9.88 -23.47 19.51
N PHE A 671 -8.98 -22.51 19.41
CA PHE A 671 -9.15 -21.37 18.50
C PHE A 671 -7.87 -21.15 17.73
N ALA A 672 -7.96 -20.54 16.55
CA ALA A 672 -6.80 -20.24 15.75
C ALA A 672 -6.87 -18.85 15.12
N ILE A 673 -5.70 -18.22 15.04
CA ILE A 673 -5.50 -16.90 14.43
C ILE A 673 -4.53 -17.06 13.27
N CYS A 674 -4.98 -16.69 12.06
CA CYS A 674 -4.17 -16.68 10.85
C CYS A 674 -4.12 -15.27 10.28
N LEU A 675 -2.98 -14.57 10.42
CA LEU A 675 -2.82 -13.19 9.96
C LEU A 675 -2.03 -13.10 8.65
N ALA A 676 -2.54 -12.33 7.69
CA ALA A 676 -1.82 -11.95 6.47
C ALA A 676 -1.20 -10.54 6.62
N GLU A 677 -0.73 -9.90 5.53
CA GLU A 677 -0.28 -8.50 5.59
C GLU A 677 -1.45 -7.52 5.86
N TRP A 678 -2.63 -7.88 5.36
CA TRP A 678 -3.88 -7.15 5.50
C TRP A 678 -5.00 -8.12 5.89
N GLY A 679 -5.53 -7.97 7.09
CA GLY A 679 -6.54 -8.86 7.63
C GLY A 679 -6.07 -10.30 7.88
N GLY A 680 -7.04 -11.20 8.04
CA GLY A 680 -6.82 -12.58 8.42
C GLY A 680 -8.12 -13.29 8.80
N GLU A 681 -8.02 -14.36 9.57
CA GLU A 681 -9.19 -15.07 10.10
C GLU A 681 -8.97 -15.46 11.56
N LEU A 682 -10.03 -15.36 12.35
CA LEU A 682 -10.16 -16.00 13.66
C LEU A 682 -11.16 -17.14 13.50
N SER A 683 -10.78 -18.32 13.96
CA SER A 683 -11.64 -19.50 14.02
C SER A 683 -11.74 -20.02 15.45
N VAL A 684 -12.93 -20.47 15.84
CA VAL A 684 -13.25 -20.95 17.19
C VAL A 684 -13.93 -22.32 17.05
N GLY A 685 -13.42 -23.32 17.76
CA GLY A 685 -13.83 -24.72 17.64
C GLY A 685 -12.91 -25.58 16.76
N GLY A 686 -11.90 -24.99 16.16
CA GLY A 686 -10.94 -25.67 15.30
C GLY A 686 -10.06 -24.68 14.55
N TYR A 687 -9.43 -25.16 13.48
CA TYR A 687 -8.61 -24.36 12.58
C TYR A 687 -8.72 -24.90 11.16
N ASP A 688 -8.40 -24.08 10.16
CA ASP A 688 -8.43 -24.48 8.75
C ASP A 688 -7.04 -24.94 8.27
N SER A 689 -6.89 -26.23 8.01
CA SER A 689 -5.65 -26.81 7.49
C SER A 689 -5.37 -26.43 6.04
N ARG A 690 -6.35 -25.90 5.30
CA ARG A 690 -6.17 -25.45 3.91
C ARG A 690 -5.25 -24.23 3.81
N TYR A 691 -5.05 -23.50 4.91
CA TYR A 691 -4.10 -22.40 4.96
C TYR A 691 -2.65 -22.87 5.05
N ALA A 692 -2.36 -24.13 5.36
CA ALA A 692 -0.99 -24.63 5.46
C ALA A 692 -0.18 -24.32 4.19
N ALA A 693 1.00 -23.74 4.36
CA ALA A 693 1.94 -23.52 3.26
C ALA A 693 2.46 -24.87 2.71
N LEU A 694 2.83 -24.91 1.43
CA LEU A 694 3.30 -26.14 0.80
C LEU A 694 4.53 -26.70 1.54
N GLY A 695 4.38 -27.89 2.12
CA GLY A 695 5.45 -28.58 2.85
C GLY A 695 5.66 -28.11 4.29
N SER A 696 4.80 -27.22 4.82
CA SER A 696 4.75 -26.97 6.27
C SER A 696 3.98 -28.09 6.98
N HIS A 697 4.24 -28.20 8.29
CA HIS A 697 3.52 -29.11 9.17
C HIS A 697 3.35 -28.44 10.53
N MET A 698 2.24 -28.74 11.20
CA MET A 698 1.93 -28.23 12.53
C MET A 698 2.96 -28.68 13.56
N GLN A 699 3.58 -27.71 14.23
CA GLN A 699 4.49 -27.93 15.36
C GLN A 699 3.78 -27.55 16.66
N TRP A 700 3.77 -28.45 17.65
CA TRP A 700 3.04 -28.25 18.90
C TRP A 700 3.97 -27.92 20.05
N LEU A 701 3.89 -26.68 20.54
CA LEU A 701 4.62 -26.19 21.70
C LEU A 701 3.80 -26.39 22.97
N PRO A 702 4.41 -26.77 24.11
CA PRO A 702 3.75 -26.69 25.41
C PRO A 702 3.31 -25.26 25.72
N LEU A 703 2.07 -25.10 26.17
CA LEU A 703 1.46 -23.82 26.49
C LEU A 703 1.22 -23.73 28.00
N HIS A 704 1.64 -22.62 28.61
CA HIS A 704 1.44 -22.34 30.03
C HIS A 704 0.36 -21.27 30.20
N HIS A 705 -0.70 -21.57 30.95
CA HIS A 705 -1.85 -20.68 31.14
C HIS A 705 -1.80 -19.94 32.49
N THR A 706 -0.78 -19.11 32.72
CA THR A 706 -0.65 -18.30 33.94
C THR A 706 -1.19 -16.89 33.71
N GLY A 707 -2.50 -16.78 33.43
CA GLY A 707 -3.17 -15.51 33.07
C GLY A 707 -3.00 -15.08 31.60
N TYR A 708 -1.97 -15.58 30.92
CA TYR A 708 -1.65 -15.32 29.53
C TYR A 708 -1.37 -16.64 28.80
N TYR A 709 -1.21 -16.61 27.48
CA TYR A 709 -0.68 -17.72 26.69
C TYR A 709 0.84 -17.67 26.67
N GLY A 710 1.49 -18.47 27.51
CA GLY A 710 2.95 -18.49 27.66
C GLY A 710 3.62 -19.70 27.00
N VAL A 711 4.78 -19.49 26.41
CA VAL A 711 5.67 -20.56 25.89
C VAL A 711 7.06 -20.42 26.49
N GLU A 712 7.90 -21.45 26.39
CA GLU A 712 9.29 -21.41 26.90
C GLU A 712 10.27 -21.26 25.74
N LEU A 713 10.81 -20.04 25.55
CA LEU A 713 11.83 -19.74 24.55
C LEU A 713 13.22 -20.07 25.09
N LYS A 714 13.98 -20.91 24.37
CA LYS A 714 15.33 -21.36 24.76
C LYS A 714 16.43 -20.62 24.04
N SER A 715 16.28 -20.37 22.74
CA SER A 715 17.31 -19.66 21.97
C SER A 715 16.73 -18.96 20.75
N ILE A 716 17.47 -17.95 20.26
CA ILE A 716 17.21 -17.31 18.98
C ILE A 716 18.47 -17.41 18.15
N MET A 717 18.31 -17.87 16.91
CA MET A 717 19.37 -17.93 15.92
C MET A 717 19.04 -17.04 14.72
N PHE A 718 20.03 -16.29 14.27
CA PHE A 718 19.98 -15.55 13.02
C PHE A 718 21.12 -16.01 12.12
N ASP A 719 20.77 -16.51 10.93
CA ASP A 719 21.70 -17.18 10.02
C ASP A 719 22.40 -18.37 10.70
N THR A 720 23.69 -18.26 11.04
CA THR A 720 24.45 -19.28 11.77
C THR A 720 24.79 -18.88 13.22
N HIS A 721 24.35 -17.71 13.68
CA HIS A 721 24.75 -17.14 14.96
C HIS A 721 23.62 -17.21 15.99
N VAL A 722 23.95 -17.67 17.20
CA VAL A 722 23.04 -17.58 18.35
C VAL A 722 23.08 -16.13 18.86
N VAL A 723 21.93 -15.46 18.84
CA VAL A 723 21.78 -14.06 19.26
C VAL A 723 21.06 -13.91 20.61
N GLY A 724 20.52 -15.00 21.15
CA GLY A 724 19.97 -15.09 22.49
C GLY A 724 19.88 -16.53 22.97
N SER A 725 20.06 -16.76 24.26
CA SER A 725 20.06 -18.07 24.90
C SER A 725 19.14 -18.08 26.12
N SER A 726 18.99 -19.25 26.75
CA SER A 726 18.14 -19.43 27.93
C SER A 726 18.56 -18.55 29.11
N GLU A 727 19.81 -18.09 29.15
CA GLU A 727 20.28 -17.17 30.19
C GLU A 727 19.62 -15.78 30.09
N GLU A 728 19.24 -15.36 28.89
CA GLU A 728 18.55 -14.10 28.63
C GLU A 728 17.03 -14.23 28.75
N PHE A 729 16.46 -15.41 28.52
CA PHE A 729 15.01 -15.68 28.57
C PHE A 729 14.54 -16.14 29.95
N LYS A 730 14.93 -15.42 31.00
CA LYS A 730 14.53 -15.72 32.39
C LYS A 730 13.12 -15.26 32.75
N GLY A 731 12.54 -14.35 31.95
CA GLY A 731 11.16 -13.91 32.10
C GLY A 731 10.19 -14.79 31.29
N ARG A 732 8.90 -14.45 31.38
CA ARG A 732 7.86 -15.14 30.61
C ARG A 732 7.99 -14.81 29.12
N THR A 733 7.69 -15.76 28.25
CA THR A 733 7.46 -15.48 26.81
C THR A 733 5.98 -15.59 26.52
N VAL A 734 5.33 -14.45 26.26
CA VAL A 734 3.87 -14.35 26.04
C VAL A 734 3.57 -14.28 24.56
N VAL A 735 2.50 -14.96 24.11
CA VAL A 735 2.00 -14.93 22.74
C VAL A 735 0.79 -14.01 22.66
N ASP A 736 0.96 -12.87 21.98
CA ASP A 736 0.05 -11.72 22.13
C ASP A 736 -0.33 -11.07 20.80
N SER A 737 -1.56 -11.28 20.34
CA SER A 737 -2.11 -10.63 19.15
C SER A 737 -2.49 -9.16 19.36
N GLY A 738 -2.60 -8.67 20.61
CA GLY A 738 -2.87 -7.27 20.93
C GLY A 738 -1.63 -6.37 20.89
N THR A 739 -0.43 -6.97 20.82
CA THR A 739 0.84 -6.24 20.76
C THR A 739 1.39 -6.17 19.33
N THR A 740 1.64 -4.96 18.80
CA THR A 740 2.05 -4.74 17.40
C THR A 740 3.36 -5.42 17.00
N PHE A 741 4.41 -5.26 17.80
CA PHE A 741 5.75 -5.77 17.52
C PHE A 741 6.10 -6.92 18.46
N THR A 742 7.11 -7.70 18.09
CA THR A 742 7.72 -8.64 19.03
C THR A 742 8.71 -7.90 19.91
N TYR A 743 8.64 -8.09 21.22
CA TYR A 743 9.52 -7.40 22.17
C TYR A 743 10.47 -8.39 22.83
N PHE A 744 11.75 -8.05 22.85
CA PHE A 744 12.81 -8.86 23.46
C PHE A 744 13.54 -8.10 24.58
N PRO A 745 14.15 -8.82 25.54
CA PRO A 745 15.14 -8.26 26.46
C PRO A 745 16.21 -7.46 25.70
N ALA A 746 16.61 -6.31 26.25
CA ALA A 746 17.50 -5.36 25.56
C ALA A 746 18.76 -6.01 24.95
N LYS A 747 19.41 -6.94 25.66
CA LYS A 747 20.60 -7.65 25.17
C LYS A 747 20.32 -8.43 23.87
N VAL A 748 19.23 -9.20 23.86
CA VAL A 748 18.81 -10.01 22.71
C VAL A 748 18.38 -9.10 21.55
N PHE A 749 17.63 -8.04 21.85
CA PHE A 749 17.24 -7.04 20.85
C PHE A 749 18.46 -6.44 20.14
N HIS A 750 19.46 -5.97 20.89
CA HIS A 750 20.67 -5.36 20.33
C HIS A 750 21.48 -6.38 19.50
N ALA A 751 21.71 -7.59 20.03
CA ALA A 751 22.44 -8.63 19.33
C ALA A 751 21.78 -9.03 18.00
N LEU A 752 20.45 -9.23 18.01
CA LEU A 752 19.69 -9.56 16.81
C LEU A 752 19.71 -8.41 15.79
N ARG A 753 19.49 -7.18 16.25
CA ARG A 753 19.49 -5.97 15.42
C ARG A 753 20.84 -5.78 14.71
N GLU A 754 21.93 -5.85 15.47
CA GLU A 754 23.28 -5.68 14.94
C GLU A 754 23.64 -6.79 13.95
N SER A 755 23.22 -8.03 14.22
CA SER A 755 23.42 -9.15 13.30
C SER A 755 22.71 -8.94 11.96
N ILE A 756 21.45 -8.48 11.98
CA ILE A 756 20.70 -8.16 10.75
C ILE A 756 21.38 -7.03 9.97
N ILE A 757 21.78 -5.96 10.65
CA ILE A 757 22.48 -4.82 10.02
C ILE A 757 23.79 -5.29 9.38
N ALA A 758 24.60 -6.07 10.11
CA ALA A 758 25.89 -6.59 9.65
C ALA A 758 25.75 -7.46 8.39
N THR A 759 24.80 -8.40 8.38
CA THR A 759 24.54 -9.26 7.22
C THR A 759 24.05 -8.48 6.01
N CYS A 760 23.36 -7.36 6.22
CA CYS A 760 22.83 -6.50 5.16
C CYS A 760 23.82 -5.42 4.66
N GLN A 761 25.00 -5.27 5.31
CA GLN A 761 26.05 -4.34 4.87
C GLN A 761 26.48 -4.61 3.42
N GLY A 762 26.77 -3.53 2.68
CA GLY A 762 27.20 -3.61 1.28
C GLY A 762 26.10 -4.07 0.30
N SER A 763 24.82 -3.97 0.70
CA SER A 763 23.67 -4.45 -0.09
C SER A 763 23.64 -5.98 -0.31
N ARG A 764 24.29 -6.77 0.57
CA ARG A 764 24.30 -8.25 0.51
C ARG A 764 22.89 -8.87 0.61
N CYS A 765 22.03 -8.24 1.39
CA CYS A 765 20.60 -8.52 1.51
C CYS A 765 19.76 -8.03 0.31
N GLY A 766 20.37 -7.44 -0.73
CA GLY A 766 19.68 -6.90 -1.90
C GLY A 766 18.78 -5.69 -1.63
N ALA A 767 18.97 -5.00 -0.49
CA ALA A 767 18.21 -3.83 -0.08
C ALA A 767 19.15 -2.69 0.33
N LYS A 768 18.71 -1.44 0.19
CA LYS A 768 19.51 -0.26 0.56
C LYS A 768 19.11 0.22 1.97
N PRO A 769 20.04 0.36 2.92
CA PRO A 769 19.68 0.85 4.26
C PRO A 769 19.11 2.27 4.21
N VAL A 770 18.05 2.52 4.98
CA VAL A 770 17.44 3.84 5.17
C VAL A 770 17.17 4.07 6.66
N GLY A 771 17.87 5.04 7.25
CA GLY A 771 17.87 5.20 8.70
C GLY A 771 18.53 4.02 9.42
N ASN A 772 18.15 3.82 10.68
CA ASN A 772 18.81 2.87 11.57
C ASN A 772 18.20 1.46 11.54
N ASP A 773 16.91 1.32 11.19
CA ASP A 773 16.14 0.08 11.39
C ASP A 773 15.29 -0.30 10.17
N CYS A 774 15.55 0.31 9.01
CA CYS A 774 14.78 0.08 7.78
C CYS A 774 15.67 -0.09 6.55
N TRP A 775 15.13 -0.77 5.53
CA TRP A 775 15.76 -0.96 4.23
C TRP A 775 14.78 -0.71 3.09
N LEU A 776 15.26 -0.08 2.03
CA LEU A 776 14.54 0.14 0.78
C LEU A 776 14.70 -1.08 -0.12
N LEU A 777 13.56 -1.67 -0.50
CA LEU A 777 13.45 -2.67 -1.55
C LEU A 777 12.60 -2.13 -2.69
N PRO A 778 12.77 -2.57 -3.95
CA PRO A 778 11.91 -2.14 -5.03
C PRO A 778 10.44 -2.42 -4.73
N THR A 779 9.54 -1.51 -5.09
CA THR A 779 8.10 -1.63 -4.82
C THR A 779 7.56 -2.97 -5.32
N GLY A 780 6.78 -3.66 -4.48
CA GLY A 780 6.24 -4.99 -4.78
C GLY A 780 7.20 -6.15 -4.52
N SER A 781 8.46 -5.87 -4.18
CA SER A 781 9.43 -6.89 -3.78
C SER A 781 9.21 -7.33 -2.33
N ARG A 782 9.50 -8.61 -2.06
CA ARG A 782 9.57 -9.15 -0.69
C ARG A 782 11.02 -9.15 -0.20
N PRO A 783 11.28 -9.11 1.12
CA PRO A 783 12.63 -9.18 1.70
C PRO A 783 13.23 -10.60 1.66
N ALA A 784 13.11 -11.30 0.52
CA ALA A 784 13.46 -12.72 0.38
C ALA A 784 14.96 -13.02 0.53
N LYS A 785 15.83 -12.02 0.39
CA LYS A 785 17.29 -12.12 0.57
C LYS A 785 17.74 -11.90 2.02
N PHE A 786 16.84 -11.52 2.92
CA PHE A 786 17.14 -11.49 4.34
C PHE A 786 17.01 -12.91 4.93
N ALA A 787 17.96 -13.30 5.78
CA ALA A 787 17.98 -14.62 6.39
C ALA A 787 16.82 -14.77 7.39
N PRO A 788 16.12 -15.92 7.44
CA PRO A 788 15.11 -16.14 8.47
C PRO A 788 15.74 -16.15 9.87
N ILE A 789 14.94 -15.77 10.87
CA ILE A 789 15.26 -15.99 12.28
C ILE A 789 14.67 -17.33 12.69
N PHE A 790 15.35 -18.10 13.54
CA PHE A 790 14.83 -19.32 14.13
C PHE A 790 14.70 -19.13 15.64
N LEU A 791 13.49 -19.34 16.16
CA LEU A 791 13.20 -19.32 17.59
C LEU A 791 13.06 -20.77 18.05
N THR A 792 13.92 -21.18 18.98
CA THR A 792 13.91 -22.53 19.53
C THR A 792 13.17 -22.52 20.85
N PHE A 793 12.09 -23.30 20.93
CA PHE A 793 11.25 -23.44 22.10
C PHE A 793 11.45 -24.81 22.74
N SER A 794 11.20 -24.87 24.05
CA SER A 794 11.16 -26.12 24.80
C SER A 794 10.09 -27.05 24.22
N GLY A 795 10.44 -28.30 23.90
CA GLY A 795 9.46 -29.35 23.58
C GLY A 795 8.70 -29.84 24.82
N GLY A 796 9.14 -29.45 26.02
CA GLY A 796 8.66 -29.98 27.28
C GLY A 796 9.49 -31.16 27.78
N SER A 797 9.09 -31.72 28.92
CA SER A 797 9.88 -32.76 29.61
C SER A 797 10.05 -34.01 28.73
N GLY A 798 11.31 -34.33 28.38
CA GLY A 798 11.67 -35.53 27.62
C GLY A 798 11.38 -35.45 26.12
N GLN A 799 11.06 -34.27 25.58
CA GLN A 799 10.90 -34.05 24.14
C GLN A 799 12.01 -33.14 23.61
N ASP A 800 12.34 -33.31 22.33
CA ASP A 800 13.32 -32.46 21.66
C ASP A 800 12.80 -31.02 21.53
N ASP A 801 13.72 -30.06 21.60
CA ASP A 801 13.40 -28.65 21.38
C ASP A 801 12.88 -28.41 19.95
N ILE A 802 11.94 -27.49 19.82
CA ILE A 802 11.20 -27.22 18.59
C ILE A 802 11.67 -25.89 18.01
N SER A 803 12.20 -25.93 16.78
CA SER A 803 12.70 -24.73 16.09
C SER A 803 11.66 -24.17 15.13
N VAL A 804 11.12 -23.00 15.45
CA VAL A 804 10.12 -22.29 14.65
C VAL A 804 10.81 -21.23 13.81
N ARG A 805 10.54 -21.27 12.50
CA ARG A 805 11.02 -20.28 11.54
C ARG A 805 10.21 -18.98 11.62
N TRP A 806 10.91 -17.86 11.71
CA TRP A 806 10.34 -16.52 11.62
C TRP A 806 10.89 -15.80 10.37
N PRO A 807 10.09 -15.70 9.29
CA PRO A 807 10.59 -15.23 8.01
C PRO A 807 10.72 -13.70 7.96
N ALA A 808 11.58 -13.22 7.05
CA ALA A 808 11.87 -11.79 6.89
C ALA A 808 10.65 -10.91 6.62
N GLN A 809 9.67 -11.41 5.86
CA GLN A 809 8.42 -10.71 5.60
C GLN A 809 7.50 -10.59 6.84
N SER A 810 7.84 -11.28 7.94
CA SER A 810 7.13 -11.18 9.22
C SER A 810 7.90 -10.28 10.21
N TYR A 811 9.21 -10.49 10.40
CA TYR A 811 10.01 -9.65 11.30
C TYR A 811 10.45 -8.31 10.70
N LEU A 812 10.25 -8.10 9.39
CA LEU A 812 10.27 -6.80 8.74
C LEU A 812 8.86 -6.49 8.26
N PHE A 813 8.32 -5.33 8.64
CA PHE A 813 7.04 -4.86 8.16
C PHE A 813 7.22 -3.78 7.10
N ARG A 814 6.32 -3.76 6.13
CA ARG A 814 6.31 -2.74 5.09
C ARG A 814 5.80 -1.42 5.68
N ARG A 815 6.68 -0.42 5.69
CA ARG A 815 6.36 0.96 6.06
C ARG A 815 6.24 1.76 4.77
N GLY A 816 5.04 2.26 4.49
CA GLY A 816 4.79 3.13 3.32
C GLY A 816 5.52 4.47 3.47
N MET A 817 6.83 4.50 3.25
CA MET A 817 7.60 5.74 3.18
C MET A 817 7.26 6.46 1.88
N ARG A 818 6.65 7.62 2.01
CA ARG A 818 6.47 8.57 0.90
C ARG A 818 7.84 9.14 0.51
N GLY A 819 8.17 9.15 -0.78
CA GLY A 819 9.26 9.97 -1.31
C GLY A 819 10.50 9.25 -1.85
N VAL A 820 10.49 7.93 -2.02
CA VAL A 820 11.54 7.22 -2.78
C VAL A 820 10.89 6.42 -3.91
N ASP A 821 10.84 7.01 -5.11
CA ASP A 821 10.20 6.43 -6.30
C ASP A 821 10.66 5.00 -6.56
N GLY A 822 9.71 4.07 -6.69
CA GLY A 822 9.96 2.67 -7.00
C GLY A 822 10.59 1.85 -5.86
N PHE A 823 10.63 2.37 -4.63
CA PHE A 823 11.06 1.62 -3.44
C PHE A 823 10.04 1.68 -2.29
N GLU A 824 9.97 0.61 -1.50
CA GLU A 824 9.23 0.51 -0.26
C GLU A 824 10.21 0.26 0.90
N ALA A 825 9.96 0.92 2.03
CA ALA A 825 10.76 0.67 3.23
C ALA A 825 10.23 -0.55 3.97
N TRP A 826 11.13 -1.46 4.31
CA TRP A 826 10.91 -2.61 5.17
C TRP A 826 11.65 -2.36 6.48
N CYS A 827 10.91 -2.21 7.56
CA CYS A 827 11.44 -1.82 8.87
C CYS A 827 11.33 -2.98 9.86
N MET A 828 12.24 -3.05 10.82
CA MET A 828 12.18 -4.03 11.92
C MET A 828 10.83 -3.97 12.64
N ALA A 829 10.17 -5.12 12.76
CA ALA A 829 8.91 -5.32 13.44
C ALA A 829 9.11 -5.93 14.85
N PHE A 830 10.25 -5.62 15.47
CA PHE A 830 10.61 -6.03 16.81
C PHE A 830 11.35 -4.92 17.54
N ALA A 831 11.22 -4.87 18.87
CA ALA A 831 11.73 -3.80 19.70
C ALA A 831 12.28 -4.29 21.05
N SER A 832 12.99 -3.41 21.75
CA SER A 832 13.43 -3.65 23.13
C SER A 832 12.28 -3.41 24.11
N ASN A 833 12.12 -4.30 25.08
CA ASN A 833 11.25 -4.10 26.26
C ASN A 833 11.96 -3.36 27.41
N GLY A 834 13.16 -2.82 27.17
CA GLY A 834 13.97 -2.15 28.17
C GLY A 834 14.59 -3.11 29.19
N ALA A 835 14.38 -2.83 30.47
CA ALA A 835 14.92 -3.62 31.58
C ALA A 835 14.08 -4.86 31.92
N SER A 836 12.90 -5.02 31.30
CA SER A 836 12.05 -6.19 31.54
C SER A 836 12.73 -7.47 31.02
N PRO A 837 12.66 -8.59 31.76
CA PRO A 837 13.12 -9.88 31.26
C PRO A 837 12.06 -10.59 30.39
N GLU A 838 10.87 -10.02 30.19
CA GLU A 838 9.75 -10.68 29.51
C GLU A 838 9.80 -10.55 27.99
N THR A 839 9.60 -11.65 27.28
CA THR A 839 9.47 -11.62 25.81
C THR A 839 8.00 -11.59 25.43
N VAL A 840 7.63 -10.76 24.44
CA VAL A 840 6.27 -10.74 23.90
C VAL A 840 6.35 -11.06 22.41
N LEU A 841 5.81 -12.19 22.00
CA LEU A 841 5.63 -12.58 20.60
C LEU A 841 4.37 -11.91 20.07
N GLY A 842 4.54 -10.68 19.60
CA GLY A 842 3.47 -9.83 19.06
C GLY A 842 2.97 -10.25 17.67
N ILE A 843 2.11 -9.43 17.06
CA ILE A 843 1.55 -9.60 15.71
C ILE A 843 2.63 -9.94 14.66
N SER A 844 3.82 -9.35 14.74
CA SER A 844 4.90 -9.66 13.80
C SER A 844 5.36 -11.14 13.83
N PHE A 845 5.14 -11.86 14.93
CA PHE A 845 5.33 -13.32 15.00
C PHE A 845 4.14 -14.10 14.39
N PHE A 846 2.92 -13.59 14.53
CA PHE A 846 1.69 -14.20 14.00
C PHE A 846 1.61 -14.14 12.47
N MET A 847 2.16 -13.10 11.84
CA MET A 847 2.06 -12.91 10.39
C MET A 847 2.58 -14.12 9.59
N TYR A 848 1.74 -14.59 8.65
CA TYR A 848 1.96 -15.74 7.78
C TYR A 848 2.10 -17.07 8.51
N LYS A 849 1.44 -17.17 9.68
CA LYS A 849 1.32 -18.41 10.45
C LYS A 849 -0.12 -18.66 10.83
N ASN A 850 -0.46 -19.94 10.90
CA ASN A 850 -1.66 -20.40 11.59
C ASN A 850 -1.24 -20.75 13.03
N LEU A 851 -1.61 -19.89 13.98
CA LEU A 851 -1.36 -20.13 15.40
C LEU A 851 -2.61 -20.73 16.02
N VAL A 852 -2.50 -22.00 16.45
CA VAL A 852 -3.62 -22.80 16.95
C VAL A 852 -3.48 -22.99 18.46
N PHE A 853 -4.37 -22.37 19.22
CA PHE A 853 -4.38 -22.42 20.67
C PHE A 853 -5.32 -23.55 21.12
N ASP A 854 -4.75 -24.72 21.42
CA ASP A 854 -5.48 -25.82 22.06
C ASP A 854 -5.45 -25.64 23.57
N THR A 855 -6.49 -25.02 24.09
CA THR A 855 -6.62 -24.71 25.51
C THR A 855 -6.96 -25.95 26.36
N THR A 856 -7.45 -27.03 25.73
CA THR A 856 -7.74 -28.29 26.43
C THR A 856 -6.45 -29.05 26.68
N SER A 857 -5.63 -29.20 25.64
CA SER A 857 -4.37 -29.93 25.72
C SER A 857 -3.21 -29.08 26.25
N SER A 858 -3.44 -27.77 26.50
CA SER A 858 -2.39 -26.81 26.85
C SER A 858 -1.24 -26.82 25.84
N LYS A 859 -1.58 -26.66 24.54
CA LYS A 859 -0.61 -26.63 23.44
C LYS A 859 -0.86 -25.46 22.50
N LEU A 860 0.23 -24.92 21.95
CA LEU A 860 0.23 -23.96 20.86
C LEU A 860 0.75 -24.62 19.60
N GLY A 861 -0.13 -24.80 18.62
CA GLY A 861 0.22 -25.20 17.27
C GLY A 861 0.79 -24.01 16.49
N VAL A 862 1.90 -24.21 15.81
CA VAL A 862 2.56 -23.22 14.95
C VAL A 862 2.84 -23.85 13.59
N GLU A 863 2.28 -23.25 12.54
CA GLU A 863 2.49 -23.69 11.16
C GLU A 863 2.61 -22.48 10.23
N ASP A 864 3.56 -22.53 9.27
CA ASP A 864 3.62 -21.53 8.20
C ASP A 864 2.37 -21.64 7.32
N ALA A 865 1.71 -20.51 7.03
CA ALA A 865 0.40 -20.49 6.40
C ALA A 865 0.18 -19.33 5.42
N ASN A 866 -0.64 -19.59 4.39
CA ASN A 866 -1.18 -18.63 3.44
C ASN A 866 -2.53 -18.10 3.94
N CYS A 867 -2.50 -17.25 4.97
CA CYS A 867 -3.70 -16.68 5.58
C CYS A 867 -4.51 -15.81 4.60
N PRO A 868 -5.85 -15.76 4.73
CA PRO A 868 -6.71 -14.95 3.87
C PRO A 868 -6.44 -13.45 4.07
N GLN A 869 -6.63 -12.66 3.01
CA GLN A 869 -6.46 -11.20 3.06
C GLN A 869 -7.80 -10.48 2.98
N HIS A 870 -8.01 -9.54 3.91
CA HIS A 870 -9.22 -8.71 3.96
C HIS A 870 -8.86 -7.25 4.19
N HIS A 871 -9.46 -6.38 3.40
CA HIS A 871 -9.37 -4.93 3.56
C HIS A 871 -10.71 -4.41 4.07
N HIS A 872 -10.69 -3.66 5.16
CA HIS A 872 -11.91 -3.05 5.70
C HIS A 872 -12.32 -1.86 4.83
N SER A 873 -13.39 -2.00 4.05
CA SER A 873 -14.05 -0.87 3.37
C SER A 873 -14.93 -0.13 4.37
N ALA A 874 -14.70 1.16 4.60
CA ALA A 874 -15.52 1.97 5.49
C ALA A 874 -16.93 2.24 4.89
N GLN A 875 -17.84 1.26 4.86
CA GLN A 875 -19.27 1.42 4.56
C GLN A 875 -20.08 0.16 4.95
N VAL A 876 -20.85 0.16 6.05
CA VAL A 876 -22.22 -0.41 6.13
C VAL A 876 -22.98 0.30 7.27
N GLY A 877 -24.11 0.93 6.95
CA GLY A 877 -25.15 1.31 7.91
C GLY A 877 -26.40 0.50 7.62
N MET A 878 -27.08 0.05 8.70
CA MET A 878 -28.32 -0.72 8.77
C MET A 878 -29.27 -0.62 7.56
N GLU A 879 -29.58 -1.76 6.93
CA GLU A 879 -30.90 -2.01 6.37
C GLU A 879 -31.62 -3.05 7.24
N THR A 880 -32.76 -2.63 7.77
CA THR A 880 -33.73 -3.42 8.52
C THR A 880 -34.36 -4.50 7.64
N PHE A 881 -34.26 -5.76 8.04
CA PHE A 881 -35.05 -6.86 7.48
C PHE A 881 -36.54 -6.61 7.74
N SER A 882 -37.29 -6.35 6.67
CA SER A 882 -38.74 -6.48 6.65
C SER A 882 -39.08 -7.74 5.87
N SER A 883 -39.59 -8.74 6.59
CA SER A 883 -40.21 -9.94 6.04
C SER A 883 -41.48 -9.56 5.27
N ASN A 884 -41.46 -9.78 3.95
CA ASN A 884 -42.65 -10.14 3.19
C ASN A 884 -42.23 -10.88 1.91
N ASP A 885 -42.57 -12.16 1.91
CA ASP A 885 -42.35 -13.13 0.86
C ASP A 885 -42.92 -12.72 -0.49
N ASN A 886 -42.21 -13.07 -1.55
CA ASN A 886 -42.85 -13.58 -2.76
C ASN A 886 -41.95 -14.64 -3.42
N PRO A 887 -42.48 -15.83 -3.76
CA PRO A 887 -41.70 -17.01 -4.09
C PRO A 887 -41.39 -17.03 -5.59
N ALA A 888 -40.13 -16.79 -5.97
CA ALA A 888 -39.69 -16.99 -7.36
C ALA A 888 -38.18 -17.24 -7.52
N VAL A 889 -37.45 -17.54 -6.45
CA VAL A 889 -35.99 -17.77 -6.51
C VAL A 889 -35.62 -19.05 -5.77
N GLU A 890 -36.36 -20.12 -6.05
CA GLU A 890 -36.07 -21.47 -5.52
C GLU A 890 -35.97 -22.50 -6.66
N GLU A 891 -35.30 -22.16 -7.77
CA GLU A 891 -35.08 -23.14 -8.84
C GLU A 891 -33.73 -23.05 -9.58
N HIS A 892 -32.75 -22.27 -9.12
CA HIS A 892 -31.45 -22.13 -9.83
C HIS A 892 -30.18 -22.42 -9.01
N LEU A 893 -30.30 -23.12 -7.87
CA LEU A 893 -29.15 -23.62 -7.09
C LEU A 893 -29.06 -25.15 -6.96
N GLN A 894 -29.91 -25.91 -7.66
CA GLN A 894 -29.77 -27.37 -7.76
C GLN A 894 -29.06 -27.86 -9.04
N GLN A 895 -28.76 -27.00 -10.02
CA GLN A 895 -28.14 -27.41 -11.29
C GLN A 895 -26.60 -27.26 -11.34
N GLY A 896 -25.97 -26.56 -10.40
CA GLY A 896 -24.51 -26.40 -10.34
C GLY A 896 -23.75 -27.61 -9.81
N GLY A 897 -24.31 -28.29 -8.79
CA GLY A 897 -23.70 -29.46 -8.16
C GLY A 897 -23.68 -30.71 -9.06
N MET A 898 -24.72 -30.89 -9.89
CA MET A 898 -24.78 -32.02 -10.84
C MET A 898 -23.82 -31.87 -12.03
N ARG A 899 -23.42 -30.65 -12.40
CA ARG A 899 -22.47 -30.44 -13.50
C ARG A 899 -21.03 -30.76 -13.11
N HIS A 900 -20.63 -30.49 -11.87
CA HIS A 900 -19.30 -30.87 -11.36
C HIS A 900 -19.19 -32.36 -11.06
N LEU A 901 -20.25 -33.00 -10.56
CA LEU A 901 -20.27 -34.46 -10.39
C LEU A 901 -20.30 -35.19 -11.74
N GLY A 902 -21.02 -34.65 -12.74
CA GLY A 902 -21.05 -35.19 -14.11
C GLY A 902 -19.71 -35.07 -14.85
N LEU A 903 -18.94 -34.00 -14.62
CA LEU A 903 -17.60 -33.83 -15.19
C LEU A 903 -16.59 -34.78 -14.53
N VAL A 904 -16.66 -34.99 -13.21
CA VAL A 904 -15.77 -35.90 -12.49
C VAL A 904 -16.09 -37.37 -12.82
N LEU A 905 -17.37 -37.74 -12.87
CA LEU A 905 -17.80 -39.08 -13.30
C LEU A 905 -17.54 -39.31 -14.80
N GLY A 906 -17.63 -38.27 -15.64
CA GLY A 906 -17.25 -38.32 -17.04
C GLY A 906 -15.76 -38.55 -17.25
N CYS A 907 -14.90 -37.87 -16.49
CA CYS A 907 -13.45 -38.09 -16.55
C CYS A 907 -13.04 -39.48 -16.04
N VAL A 908 -13.65 -39.96 -14.95
CA VAL A 908 -13.42 -41.34 -14.45
C VAL A 908 -13.95 -42.38 -15.45
N GLY A 909 -15.10 -42.11 -16.08
CA GLY A 909 -15.67 -42.94 -17.15
C GLY A 909 -14.77 -43.02 -18.37
N VAL A 910 -14.21 -41.91 -18.85
CA VAL A 910 -13.28 -41.87 -19.99
C VAL A 910 -11.98 -42.60 -19.68
N VAL A 911 -11.44 -42.48 -18.47
CA VAL A 911 -10.24 -43.22 -18.06
C VAL A 911 -10.50 -44.73 -17.99
N LEU A 912 -11.65 -45.15 -17.46
CA LEU A 912 -12.04 -46.56 -17.44
C LEU A 912 -12.36 -47.12 -18.84
N LEU A 913 -12.90 -46.28 -19.73
CA LEU A 913 -13.21 -46.64 -21.12
C LEU A 913 -11.94 -46.75 -21.98
N LEU A 914 -10.92 -45.92 -21.72
CA LEU A 914 -9.59 -46.02 -22.34
C LEU A 914 -8.80 -47.24 -21.84
N ILE A 915 -8.93 -47.59 -20.56
CA ILE A 915 -8.33 -48.81 -19.99
C ILE A 915 -9.01 -50.06 -20.57
N SER A 916 -10.32 -50.06 -20.75
CA SER A 916 -11.06 -51.18 -21.34
C SER A 916 -10.89 -51.29 -22.86
N LEU A 917 -10.77 -50.17 -23.60
CA LEU A 917 -10.39 -50.18 -25.02
C LEU A 917 -8.93 -50.63 -25.23
N GLY A 918 -8.01 -50.29 -24.32
CA GLY A 918 -6.65 -50.80 -24.33
C GLY A 918 -6.56 -52.31 -24.08
N MET A 919 -7.44 -52.85 -23.23
CA MET A 919 -7.56 -54.30 -23.05
C MET A 919 -8.22 -55.01 -24.24
N PHE A 920 -9.15 -54.35 -24.94
CA PHE A 920 -9.77 -54.89 -26.17
C PHE A 920 -8.80 -54.89 -27.37
N ALA A 921 -7.95 -53.86 -27.51
CA ALA A 921 -6.93 -53.80 -28.56
C ALA A 921 -5.82 -54.86 -28.37
N CYS A 922 -5.48 -55.22 -27.12
CA CYS A 922 -4.56 -56.34 -26.85
C CYS A 922 -5.19 -57.73 -27.05
N ALA A 923 -6.52 -57.87 -26.91
CA ALA A 923 -7.22 -59.12 -27.19
C ALA A 923 -7.31 -59.40 -28.70
N PHE A 924 -7.46 -58.36 -29.54
CA PHE A 924 -7.55 -58.50 -31.00
C PHE A 924 -6.21 -58.79 -31.70
N LEU A 925 -5.07 -58.51 -31.06
CA LEU A 925 -3.73 -58.81 -31.61
C LEU A 925 -3.20 -60.20 -31.21
N SER A 926 -4.06 -61.07 -30.67
CA SER A 926 -3.68 -62.43 -30.25
C SER A 926 -4.45 -63.55 -30.95
N THR A 927 -5.19 -63.21 -32.03
CA THR A 927 -6.00 -64.18 -32.80
C THR A 927 -5.88 -63.94 -34.31
N GLU A 928 -4.69 -64.14 -34.87
CA GLU A 928 -4.33 -64.29 -36.30
C GLU A 928 -2.78 -64.36 -36.26
N GLU A 929 -2.03 -65.38 -36.65
CA GLU A 929 -2.20 -66.55 -37.52
C GLU A 929 -1.23 -67.64 -37.03
N GLU A 930 -1.64 -68.91 -37.11
CA GLU A 930 -0.73 -70.04 -37.25
C GLU A 930 -1.27 -70.88 -38.41
N ASN A 931 -0.77 -70.65 -39.63
CA ASN A 931 -0.56 -71.71 -40.62
C ASN A 931 0.16 -71.22 -41.90
N ASP A 932 1.35 -71.77 -42.04
CA ASP A 932 1.85 -72.45 -43.24
C ASP A 932 2.63 -71.68 -44.33
N SER A 933 3.84 -72.20 -44.54
CA SER A 933 4.54 -72.40 -45.81
C SER A 933 5.20 -71.23 -46.57
N THR A 934 6.51 -71.45 -46.78
CA THR A 934 7.28 -71.25 -48.02
C THR A 934 7.72 -69.84 -48.49
N ASP A 935 9.04 -69.75 -48.65
CA ASP A 935 9.81 -69.19 -49.76
C ASP A 935 9.74 -67.69 -50.12
N ASN A 936 10.95 -67.11 -50.04
CA ASN A 936 11.62 -66.27 -51.04
C ASN A 936 11.16 -64.83 -51.33
N LEU A 937 12.22 -64.01 -51.42
CA LEU A 937 12.47 -62.86 -52.30
C LEU A 937 12.10 -61.43 -51.82
N LEU A 938 13.21 -60.68 -51.67
CA LEU A 938 13.46 -59.22 -51.63
C LEU A 938 13.45 -58.52 -50.27
#